data_AF-A0AAV9JJL8-F1
#
_entry.id   AF-A0AAV9JJL8-F1
#
_cell.length_a   1.000
_cell.length_b   1.000
_cell.length_c   1.000
_cell.angle_alpha   90.00
_cell.angle_beta   90.00
_cell.angle_gamma   90.00
#
_symmetry.space_group_name_H-M   'P 1'
#
loop_
_entity.id
_entity.type
_entity.pdbx_description
1 polymer ?
#
loop_
_entity_poly.entity_id
_entity_poly.type
_entity_poly.pdbx_seq_one_letter_code
_entity_poly.pdbx_strand_id
1 'polypeptide(L)'
;MYRIGATVLLLAAIVPFLRSASSFVESAILPIQPVEGGPIPRDAITRTRPDLSKRSDSPTDVCFRWAQQSALVNGTLYLYGGEASAESGQTDDLWNNDFLTLDLTKTWDIASPSLTGLSQPSGPPAVALGYLWNSYDSLYLYGGEFSWKPVTTPTAFSLWEYSIASQSWIEHTNPTTSSGDNAPSNGDSVQRAAEGAGISVPSLGRGFYFGGHQDGYTTEGWSQSIYRIYLQSLLEFTFPGYTNDQVYTLDSGTTAGTDGNYRNITVGGLQSSAGFTERADGVLIYVPGFGEQGILLALAGGTNTTYTQMNNIDVYDIANSTWYKQSTSGSVPNIRVNPCAVMAAAPDGSSYNIYMFGGQSLQPAGAQNEYEDMWILTLPSFTWIEVDQSNQSVPYGRSGHTCNVWDGQMIVVGGYVGTELSCETPGIYVFDMSNLQWVQQFTALSPGTDTGSSDSTSSSSSSGASASASSGSGSTGTATAKGSSSTSSASSDFNSTGSNNPLNQQPAQLANGTSPGGMEGSYGYTVPQVVIDIIGGNASGGATVTAPVETATGGPLATGKPITYTVTQPNGATVTETSTPGSGTGTSTSSSGGGGGPNIAAIVVGVICGILFFVVCYLAFCAYVYRKQLQLYKQHVEMSQRQARGEKVPAIPGLLGTDSPKSSSDRARLGAQPAWVQSESASQRTGGAYSGGQTSSSGPGAASGNTSGGSAGGYQSVRRESDQSSTNDLMDGHEPTFVGVLLNPRRSLRVVNRD
;
A
#
# COMPACT_ATOMS: atom_id res chain seq x y z
N MET A 1 18.98 -61.99 58.43
CA MET A 1 17.52 -61.74 58.45
C MET A 1 17.25 -60.29 58.87
N TYR A 2 17.36 -59.33 57.95
CA TYR A 2 17.18 -57.90 58.22
C TYR A 2 16.46 -57.20 57.04
N ARG A 3 15.45 -57.87 56.46
CA ARG A 3 14.76 -57.43 55.22
C ARG A 3 13.23 -57.61 55.21
N ILE A 4 12.60 -57.78 56.38
CA ILE A 4 11.13 -57.87 56.50
C ILE A 4 10.56 -56.83 57.51
N GLY A 5 11.36 -56.35 58.48
CA GLY A 5 10.91 -55.34 59.45
C GLY A 5 10.79 -53.90 58.91
N ALA A 6 11.61 -53.51 57.93
CA ALA A 6 11.61 -52.13 57.41
C ALA A 6 10.43 -51.82 56.47
N THR A 7 9.91 -52.82 55.76
CA THR A 7 8.78 -52.69 54.83
C THR A 7 7.43 -52.52 55.52
N VAL A 8 7.27 -53.01 56.75
CA VAL A 8 6.02 -52.84 57.52
C VAL A 8 5.94 -51.46 58.16
N LEU A 9 7.08 -50.90 58.59
CA LEU A 9 7.12 -49.57 59.21
C LEU A 9 6.97 -48.43 58.18
N LEU A 10 7.37 -48.64 56.91
CA LEU A 10 7.13 -47.68 55.83
C LEU A 10 5.64 -47.58 55.45
N LEU A 11 4.90 -48.69 55.48
CA LEU A 11 3.47 -48.71 55.14
C LEU A 11 2.58 -48.08 56.22
N ALA A 12 2.97 -48.13 57.49
CA ALA A 12 2.22 -47.53 58.59
C ALA A 12 2.26 -45.98 58.60
N ALA A 13 3.27 -45.37 57.97
CA ALA A 13 3.46 -43.91 57.94
C ALA A 13 2.78 -43.19 56.75
N ILE A 14 2.33 -43.92 55.73
CA ILE A 14 1.76 -43.35 54.49
C ILE A 14 0.25 -43.06 54.61
N VAL A 15 -0.47 -43.77 55.48
CA VAL A 15 -1.93 -43.65 55.64
C VAL A 15 -2.40 -42.26 56.14
N PRO A 16 -1.69 -41.54 57.04
CA PRO A 16 -2.09 -40.19 57.43
C PRO A 16 -1.86 -39.12 56.34
N PHE A 17 -0.82 -39.28 55.50
CA PHE A 17 -0.45 -38.26 54.51
C PHE A 17 -1.30 -38.29 53.23
N LEU A 18 -1.96 -39.42 52.94
CA LEU A 18 -2.98 -39.51 51.88
C LEU A 18 -4.36 -38.95 52.30
N ARG A 19 -4.50 -38.42 53.52
CA ARG A 19 -5.76 -37.80 54.01
C ARG A 19 -5.73 -36.26 54.09
N SER A 20 -4.63 -35.61 53.72
CA SER A 20 -4.52 -34.14 53.63
C SER A 20 -4.28 -33.63 52.20
N ALA A 21 -4.21 -34.51 51.20
CA ALA A 21 -3.98 -34.17 49.79
C ALA A 21 -5.25 -34.18 48.93
N SER A 22 -6.42 -33.90 49.52
CA SER A 22 -7.72 -33.79 48.82
C SER A 22 -8.23 -32.34 48.79
N SER A 23 -7.33 -31.40 48.48
CA SER A 23 -7.65 -29.98 48.29
C SER A 23 -6.96 -29.37 47.05
N PHE A 24 -6.54 -30.21 46.09
CA PHE A 24 -5.92 -29.80 44.82
C PHE A 24 -6.31 -30.71 43.64
N VAL A 25 -7.59 -31.12 43.57
CA VAL A 25 -8.21 -31.64 42.33
C VAL A 25 -9.60 -31.01 42.19
N GLU A 26 -9.62 -29.70 41.96
CA GLU A 26 -10.84 -28.92 41.74
C GLU A 26 -10.61 -27.96 40.56
N SER A 27 -10.63 -28.51 39.34
CA SER A 27 -10.80 -27.80 38.04
C SER A 27 -10.77 -28.76 36.83
N ALA A 28 -11.43 -29.92 36.91
CA ALA A 28 -11.65 -30.80 35.74
C ALA A 28 -12.72 -31.86 36.01
N ILE A 29 -14.00 -31.51 35.79
CA ILE A 29 -15.12 -32.34 35.30
C ILE A 29 -16.33 -31.40 35.26
N LEU A 30 -16.87 -31.16 34.06
CA LEU A 30 -18.15 -30.46 33.91
C LEU A 30 -19.27 -31.35 34.48
N PRO A 31 -20.24 -30.80 35.25
CA PRO A 31 -21.38 -31.59 35.69
C PRO A 31 -22.22 -31.97 34.46
N ILE A 32 -22.27 -33.27 34.14
CA ILE A 32 -23.27 -33.80 33.21
C ILE A 32 -24.63 -33.65 33.89
N GLN A 33 -25.31 -32.55 33.58
CA GLN A 33 -26.72 -32.36 33.93
C GLN A 33 -27.52 -33.49 33.26
N PRO A 34 -28.38 -34.22 33.99
CA PRO A 34 -29.29 -35.16 33.35
C PRO A 34 -30.22 -34.37 32.43
N VAL A 35 -30.32 -34.79 31.16
CA VAL A 35 -31.26 -34.18 30.21
C VAL A 35 -32.68 -34.56 30.64
N GLU A 36 -33.37 -33.63 31.30
CA GLU A 36 -34.76 -33.80 31.68
C GLU A 36 -35.62 -33.67 30.41
N GLY A 37 -36.05 -34.82 29.88
CA GLY A 37 -36.88 -34.93 28.67
C GLY A 37 -38.33 -34.47 28.87
N GLY A 38 -38.52 -33.23 29.33
CA GLY A 38 -39.83 -32.58 29.42
C GLY A 38 -40.30 -32.06 28.07
N PRO A 39 -41.62 -32.02 27.80
CA PRO A 39 -42.15 -31.37 26.62
C PRO A 39 -41.82 -29.86 26.64
N ILE A 40 -41.23 -29.36 25.56
CA ILE A 40 -40.82 -27.95 25.41
C ILE A 40 -41.99 -27.02 25.77
N PRO A 41 -41.82 -26.07 26.71
CA PRO A 41 -42.84 -25.09 27.02
C PRO A 41 -43.27 -24.34 25.75
N ARG A 42 -44.58 -24.21 25.51
CA ARG A 42 -45.09 -23.56 24.28
C ARG A 42 -44.57 -22.14 24.10
N ASP A 43 -44.24 -21.45 25.19
CA ASP A 43 -43.69 -20.09 25.18
C ASP A 43 -42.24 -20.04 24.69
N ALA A 44 -41.48 -21.14 24.76
CA ALA A 44 -40.12 -21.23 24.22
C ALA A 44 -40.10 -21.30 22.68
N ILE A 45 -41.17 -21.82 22.07
CA ILE A 45 -41.35 -21.88 20.60
C ILE A 45 -41.49 -20.47 20.00
N THR A 46 -41.85 -19.48 20.81
CA THR A 46 -41.92 -18.07 20.41
C THR A 46 -40.57 -17.37 20.29
N ARG A 47 -39.49 -17.92 20.85
CA ARG A 47 -38.11 -17.36 20.77
C ARG A 47 -37.20 -18.03 19.74
N THR A 48 -37.67 -19.07 19.06
CA THR A 48 -36.93 -19.77 17.98
C THR A 48 -37.52 -19.52 16.60
N ARG A 49 -38.30 -18.45 16.43
CA ARG A 49 -38.41 -17.82 15.12
C ARG A 49 -37.09 -17.08 14.87
N PRO A 50 -36.40 -17.29 13.74
CA PRO A 50 -35.33 -16.37 13.36
C PRO A 50 -35.91 -14.95 13.32
N ASP A 51 -35.12 -13.97 13.71
CA ASP A 51 -35.51 -12.57 13.54
C ASP A 51 -35.51 -12.26 12.03
N LEU A 52 -36.72 -12.16 11.47
CA LEU A 52 -36.94 -11.86 10.05
C LEU A 52 -37.18 -10.35 9.83
N SER A 53 -36.78 -9.49 10.76
CA SER A 53 -36.77 -8.05 10.53
C SER A 53 -35.86 -7.70 9.34
N LYS A 54 -36.30 -6.75 8.52
CA LYS A 54 -35.41 -6.18 7.49
C LYS A 54 -34.25 -5.51 8.24
N ARG A 55 -33.03 -5.88 7.88
CA ARG A 55 -31.82 -5.24 8.42
C ARG A 55 -31.77 -3.79 7.98
N SER A 56 -31.18 -2.95 8.82
CA SER A 56 -30.94 -1.54 8.51
C SER A 56 -30.06 -1.42 7.27
N ASP A 57 -30.33 -0.40 6.47
CA ASP A 57 -29.43 0.01 5.40
C ASP A 57 -28.30 0.86 6.00
N SER A 58 -27.10 0.75 5.46
CA SER A 58 -25.90 1.42 5.99
C SER A 58 -25.99 2.95 5.88
N PRO A 59 -25.45 3.70 6.86
CA PRO A 59 -25.54 5.15 6.90
C PRO A 59 -24.77 5.80 5.74
N THR A 60 -25.41 6.76 5.09
CA THR A 60 -24.79 7.58 4.03
C THR A 60 -24.28 8.91 4.57
N ASP A 61 -24.95 9.41 5.59
CA ASP A 61 -24.81 10.67 6.33
C ASP A 61 -23.88 10.55 7.55
N VAL A 62 -22.70 9.96 7.35
CA VAL A 62 -21.62 9.92 8.35
C VAL A 62 -20.84 11.23 8.38
N CYS A 63 -20.25 11.56 9.53
CA CYS A 63 -19.48 12.77 9.74
C CYS A 63 -18.09 12.70 9.07
N PHE A 64 -17.43 11.54 9.14
CA PHE A 64 -16.25 11.23 8.34
C PHE A 64 -16.29 9.75 7.94
N ARG A 65 -15.57 9.40 6.86
CA ARG A 65 -15.27 8.01 6.47
C ARG A 65 -13.84 7.89 5.94
N TRP A 66 -13.13 6.84 6.28
CA TRP A 66 -11.79 6.56 5.77
C TRP A 66 -11.46 5.07 5.87
N ALA A 67 -10.35 4.66 5.26
CA ALA A 67 -9.86 3.27 5.24
C ALA A 67 -10.85 2.22 4.69
N GLN A 68 -11.93 2.66 4.05
CA GLN A 68 -12.88 1.80 3.36
C GLN A 68 -12.25 1.13 2.14
N GLN A 69 -12.76 -0.04 1.77
CA GLN A 69 -12.37 -0.71 0.53
C GLN A 69 -13.34 -0.33 -0.58
N SER A 70 -12.88 -0.25 -1.84
CA SER A 70 -13.74 0.09 -2.97
C SER A 70 -13.50 -0.75 -4.22
N ALA A 71 -14.56 -0.99 -4.98
CA ALA A 71 -14.54 -1.69 -6.26
C ALA A 71 -15.55 -1.07 -7.22
N LEU A 72 -15.17 -0.94 -8.49
CA LEU A 72 -16.02 -0.39 -9.55
C LEU A 72 -16.42 -1.50 -10.52
N VAL A 73 -17.72 -1.65 -10.75
CA VAL A 73 -18.26 -2.63 -11.71
C VAL A 73 -19.41 -1.99 -12.49
N ASN A 74 -19.30 -1.91 -13.81
CA ASN A 74 -20.38 -1.46 -14.70
C ASN A 74 -20.98 -0.08 -14.30
N GLY A 75 -20.13 0.87 -13.90
CA GLY A 75 -20.55 2.20 -13.46
C GLY A 75 -21.18 2.26 -12.06
N THR A 76 -21.20 1.17 -11.30
CA THR A 76 -21.54 1.18 -9.87
C THR A 76 -20.27 1.07 -9.04
N LEU A 77 -19.95 2.11 -8.28
CA LEU A 77 -18.86 2.10 -7.31
C LEU A 77 -19.38 1.54 -5.98
N TYR A 78 -18.89 0.38 -5.59
CA TYR A 78 -19.15 -0.24 -4.28
C TYR A 78 -18.11 0.22 -3.27
N LEU A 79 -18.56 0.47 -2.04
CA LEU A 79 -17.72 0.78 -0.88
C LEU A 79 -18.07 -0.21 0.24
N TYR A 80 -17.05 -0.78 0.89
CA TYR A 80 -17.22 -1.68 2.01
C TYR A 80 -16.35 -1.25 3.20
N GLY A 81 -16.94 -1.26 4.40
CA GLY A 81 -16.25 -1.18 5.68
C GLY A 81 -15.41 0.08 5.86
N GLY A 82 -14.25 -0.08 6.49
CA GLY A 82 -13.43 1.04 6.92
C GLY A 82 -13.81 1.54 8.31
N GLU A 83 -13.44 2.79 8.55
CA GLU A 83 -13.79 3.57 9.72
C GLU A 83 -14.78 4.68 9.32
N ALA A 84 -15.75 4.96 10.20
CA ALA A 84 -16.64 6.10 10.06
C ALA A 84 -17.00 6.68 11.44
N SER A 85 -17.10 8.00 11.52
CA SER A 85 -17.65 8.68 12.69
C SER A 85 -19.07 9.18 12.44
N ALA A 86 -19.94 9.08 13.44
CA ALA A 86 -21.26 9.70 13.43
C ALA A 86 -21.21 11.19 13.81
N GLU A 87 -20.22 11.59 14.61
CA GLU A 87 -20.07 12.97 15.11
C GLU A 87 -18.61 13.43 15.21
N SER A 88 -18.44 14.75 15.38
CA SER A 88 -17.14 15.39 15.52
C SER A 88 -16.43 14.97 16.80
N GLY A 89 -15.18 14.51 16.69
CA GLY A 89 -14.37 14.11 17.84
C GLY A 89 -14.68 12.73 18.41
N GLN A 90 -15.51 11.92 17.75
CA GLN A 90 -15.62 10.49 18.06
C GLN A 90 -14.27 9.80 17.85
N THR A 91 -13.85 8.92 18.77
CA THR A 91 -12.54 8.23 18.71
C THR A 91 -12.64 6.72 18.99
N ASP A 92 -13.84 6.18 19.13
CA ASP A 92 -14.19 4.78 19.41
C ASP A 92 -15.36 4.35 18.54
N ASP A 93 -15.55 3.03 18.41
CA ASP A 93 -16.67 2.43 17.67
C ASP A 93 -16.73 2.91 16.21
N LEU A 94 -15.55 3.09 15.59
CA LEU A 94 -15.38 3.63 14.24
C LEU A 94 -15.43 2.54 13.16
N TRP A 95 -14.89 1.35 13.45
CA TRP A 95 -14.86 0.21 12.54
C TRP A 95 -16.28 -0.28 12.25
N ASN A 96 -16.61 -0.36 10.97
CA ASN A 96 -17.90 -0.81 10.50
C ASN A 96 -17.74 -1.87 9.39
N ASN A 97 -18.84 -2.52 9.03
CA ASN A 97 -18.95 -3.32 7.82
C ASN A 97 -19.94 -2.69 6.84
N ASP A 98 -20.03 -1.36 6.82
CA ASP A 98 -21.05 -0.69 6.03
C ASP A 98 -20.85 -0.91 4.54
N PHE A 99 -21.96 -1.07 3.82
CA PHE A 99 -21.94 -1.42 2.41
C PHE A 99 -22.75 -0.41 1.63
N LEU A 100 -22.05 0.40 0.82
CA LEU A 100 -22.60 1.54 0.09
C LEU A 100 -22.38 1.36 -1.41
N THR A 101 -23.21 2.04 -2.21
CA THR A 101 -23.01 2.19 -3.66
C THR A 101 -23.08 3.64 -4.07
N LEU A 102 -22.25 4.05 -5.02
CA LEU A 102 -22.32 5.32 -5.70
C LEU A 102 -22.54 5.06 -7.20
N ASP A 103 -23.63 5.59 -7.73
CA ASP A 103 -24.01 5.40 -9.12
C ASP A 103 -23.29 6.42 -10.02
N LEU A 104 -22.39 5.94 -10.87
CA LEU A 104 -21.63 6.73 -11.86
C LEU A 104 -22.28 6.69 -13.26
N THR A 105 -23.46 6.07 -13.39
CA THR A 105 -24.29 6.08 -14.61
C THR A 105 -25.23 7.30 -14.69
N LYS A 106 -25.11 8.23 -13.73
CA LYS A 106 -25.90 9.46 -13.65
C LYS A 106 -25.02 10.66 -13.29
N THR A 107 -25.38 11.83 -13.78
CA THR A 107 -24.75 13.10 -13.37
C THR A 107 -25.22 13.52 -11.97
N TRP A 108 -24.32 13.96 -11.08
CA TRP A 108 -24.65 14.41 -9.72
C TRP A 108 -23.65 15.44 -9.16
N ASP A 109 -24.14 16.34 -8.30
CA ASP A 109 -23.32 17.33 -7.60
C ASP A 109 -22.60 16.71 -6.39
N ILE A 110 -21.36 17.13 -6.08
CA ILE A 110 -20.58 16.58 -4.95
C ILE A 110 -21.21 16.84 -3.58
N ALA A 111 -22.09 17.84 -3.48
CA ALA A 111 -22.86 18.15 -2.28
C ALA A 111 -24.07 17.22 -2.07
N SER A 112 -24.50 16.50 -3.12
CA SER A 112 -25.59 15.53 -3.09
C SER A 112 -25.31 14.38 -4.08
N PRO A 113 -24.26 13.59 -3.84
CA PRO A 113 -23.85 12.50 -4.73
C PRO A 113 -24.90 11.40 -4.75
N SER A 114 -24.93 10.58 -5.80
CA SER A 114 -25.86 9.44 -5.92
C SER A 114 -25.47 8.24 -5.03
N LEU A 115 -25.12 8.52 -3.77
CA LEU A 115 -24.68 7.57 -2.76
C LEU A 115 -25.90 6.90 -2.10
N THR A 116 -25.90 5.58 -2.05
CA THR A 116 -26.98 4.75 -1.50
C THR A 116 -26.43 3.76 -0.49
N GLY A 117 -27.02 3.71 0.70
CA GLY A 117 -26.79 2.64 1.67
C GLY A 117 -27.48 1.36 1.23
N LEU A 118 -26.73 0.27 1.08
CA LEU A 118 -27.31 -1.06 0.94
C LEU A 118 -27.61 -1.61 2.34
N SER A 119 -28.43 -2.66 2.41
CA SER A 119 -28.60 -3.39 3.67
C SER A 119 -27.24 -3.88 4.17
N GLN A 120 -26.87 -3.47 5.38
CA GLN A 120 -25.58 -3.81 6.01
C GLN A 120 -25.36 -5.34 5.91
N PRO A 121 -24.12 -5.87 5.79
CA PRO A 121 -23.86 -7.29 5.56
C PRO A 121 -23.80 -8.12 6.86
N SER A 122 -24.05 -9.44 6.77
CA SER A 122 -24.07 -10.37 7.92
C SER A 122 -23.17 -11.55 7.59
N GLY A 123 -22.14 -11.75 8.40
CA GLY A 123 -21.02 -12.63 8.08
C GLY A 123 -19.75 -11.82 7.82
N PRO A 124 -19.69 -11.01 6.75
CA PRO A 124 -18.56 -10.13 6.46
C PRO A 124 -18.19 -9.23 7.68
N PRO A 125 -16.92 -9.24 8.12
CA PRO A 125 -16.50 -8.58 9.36
C PRO A 125 -16.35 -7.07 9.20
N ALA A 126 -16.44 -6.33 10.31
CA ALA A 126 -16.10 -4.91 10.36
C ALA A 126 -14.58 -4.75 10.32
N VAL A 127 -14.04 -4.33 9.17
CA VAL A 127 -12.60 -4.23 8.91
C VAL A 127 -12.25 -2.97 8.12
N ALA A 128 -11.09 -2.41 8.43
CA ALA A 128 -10.48 -1.28 7.72
C ALA A 128 -9.21 -1.74 6.99
N LEU A 129 -8.72 -0.95 6.02
CA LEU A 129 -7.42 -1.16 5.36
C LEU A 129 -7.26 -2.53 4.66
N GLY A 130 -8.37 -3.16 4.26
CA GLY A 130 -8.37 -4.35 3.40
C GLY A 130 -8.34 -4.00 1.91
N TYR A 131 -8.77 -4.93 1.05
CA TYR A 131 -9.07 -4.64 -0.35
C TYR A 131 -10.36 -5.31 -0.82
N LEU A 132 -11.08 -4.69 -1.75
CA LEU A 132 -12.27 -5.23 -2.39
C LEU A 132 -11.94 -5.47 -3.87
N TRP A 133 -11.59 -6.70 -4.22
CA TRP A 133 -11.43 -7.07 -5.63
C TRP A 133 -12.79 -7.20 -6.32
N ASN A 134 -12.80 -7.24 -7.64
CA ASN A 134 -13.99 -7.52 -8.43
C ASN A 134 -13.68 -8.33 -9.69
N SER A 135 -14.63 -9.17 -10.08
CA SER A 135 -14.82 -9.64 -11.45
C SER A 135 -15.79 -8.67 -12.17
N TYR A 136 -16.54 -9.17 -13.16
CA TYR A 136 -17.64 -8.42 -13.80
C TYR A 136 -19.01 -8.64 -13.11
N ASP A 137 -19.09 -9.60 -12.19
CA ASP A 137 -20.33 -10.16 -11.62
C ASP A 137 -20.29 -10.36 -10.09
N SER A 138 -19.11 -10.32 -9.49
CA SER A 138 -18.87 -10.50 -8.05
C SER A 138 -17.82 -9.53 -7.51
N LEU A 139 -17.91 -9.24 -6.22
CA LEU A 139 -16.89 -8.53 -5.43
C LEU A 139 -16.27 -9.50 -4.42
N TYR A 140 -14.98 -9.35 -4.10
CA TYR A 140 -14.26 -10.24 -3.18
C TYR A 140 -13.52 -9.42 -2.12
N LEU A 141 -14.00 -9.46 -0.88
CA LEU A 141 -13.40 -8.78 0.26
C LEU A 141 -12.22 -9.61 0.79
N TYR A 142 -11.02 -9.04 0.67
CA TYR A 142 -9.76 -9.61 1.17
C TYR A 142 -9.17 -8.75 2.29
N GLY A 143 -8.53 -9.42 3.26
CA GLY A 143 -7.67 -8.75 4.23
C GLY A 143 -8.39 -7.96 5.32
N GLY A 144 -7.81 -6.81 5.65
CA GLY A 144 -8.27 -5.81 6.60
C GLY A 144 -7.85 -6.06 8.06
N GLU A 145 -7.85 -5.00 8.86
CA GLU A 145 -7.66 -5.06 10.32
C GLU A 145 -8.97 -4.85 11.07
N PHE A 146 -9.10 -5.55 12.20
CA PHE A 146 -10.19 -5.40 13.15
C PHE A 146 -9.94 -4.22 14.10
N SER A 147 -11.03 -3.67 14.63
CA SER A 147 -11.00 -2.56 15.58
C SER A 147 -10.00 -2.75 16.73
N TRP A 148 -9.17 -1.74 16.95
CA TRP A 148 -8.34 -1.61 18.16
C TRP A 148 -9.05 -0.80 19.27
N LYS A 149 -10.12 -0.05 18.96
CA LYS A 149 -10.89 0.74 19.94
C LYS A 149 -12.40 0.78 19.62
N PRO A 150 -13.22 -0.08 20.25
CA PRO A 150 -12.85 -1.12 21.20
C PRO A 150 -12.12 -2.29 20.53
N VAL A 151 -11.20 -2.95 21.26
CA VAL A 151 -10.45 -4.10 20.76
C VAL A 151 -11.42 -5.23 20.37
N THR A 152 -11.37 -5.63 19.10
CA THR A 152 -12.08 -6.80 18.55
C THR A 152 -11.07 -7.86 18.14
N THR A 153 -11.26 -9.09 18.61
CA THR A 153 -10.35 -10.21 18.31
C THR A 153 -10.50 -10.65 16.85
N PRO A 154 -9.42 -10.74 16.05
CA PRO A 154 -9.49 -11.27 14.69
C PRO A 154 -9.92 -12.73 14.65
N THR A 155 -10.75 -13.07 13.68
CA THR A 155 -11.16 -14.45 13.38
C THR A 155 -10.24 -15.08 12.32
N ALA A 156 -10.28 -16.40 12.21
CA ALA A 156 -9.80 -17.15 11.05
C ALA A 156 -10.15 -16.45 9.72
N PHE A 157 -9.26 -16.60 8.73
CA PHE A 157 -9.45 -15.95 7.44
C PHE A 157 -10.49 -16.69 6.58
N SER A 158 -11.49 -15.94 6.13
CA SER A 158 -12.44 -16.30 5.08
C SER A 158 -12.40 -15.20 4.03
N LEU A 159 -12.44 -15.57 2.76
CA LEU A 159 -12.76 -14.64 1.68
C LEU A 159 -14.28 -14.48 1.62
N TRP A 160 -14.77 -13.25 1.57
CA TRP A 160 -16.20 -12.96 1.41
C TRP A 160 -16.48 -12.50 -0.02
N GLU A 161 -17.27 -13.29 -0.75
CA GLU A 161 -17.78 -12.92 -2.08
C GLU A 161 -19.14 -12.24 -1.94
N TYR A 162 -19.36 -11.12 -2.63
CA TYR A 162 -20.69 -10.56 -2.89
C TYR A 162 -21.05 -10.78 -4.34
N SER A 163 -22.00 -11.68 -4.60
CA SER A 163 -22.54 -11.86 -5.95
C SER A 163 -23.54 -10.73 -6.26
N ILE A 164 -23.23 -9.94 -7.28
CA ILE A 164 -24.01 -8.76 -7.66
C ILE A 164 -25.41 -9.18 -8.17
N ALA A 165 -25.47 -10.29 -8.92
CA ALA A 165 -26.70 -10.76 -9.56
C ALA A 165 -27.74 -11.28 -8.55
N SER A 166 -27.32 -11.96 -7.47
CA SER A 166 -28.21 -12.43 -6.40
C SER A 166 -28.29 -11.48 -5.19
N GLN A 167 -27.48 -10.42 -5.18
CA GLN A 167 -27.38 -9.44 -4.09
C GLN A 167 -27.07 -10.09 -2.73
N SER A 168 -26.19 -11.09 -2.72
CA SER A 168 -25.95 -11.94 -1.55
C SER A 168 -24.47 -12.18 -1.28
N TRP A 169 -24.11 -12.20 0.01
CA TRP A 169 -22.77 -12.57 0.48
C TRP A 169 -22.62 -14.08 0.62
N ILE A 170 -21.44 -14.58 0.25
CA ILE A 170 -21.01 -15.99 0.26
C ILE A 170 -19.66 -16.04 1.01
N GLU A 171 -19.48 -17.06 1.86
CA GLU A 171 -18.25 -17.26 2.64
C GLU A 171 -17.40 -18.40 2.06
N HIS A 172 -16.15 -18.11 1.74
CA HIS A 172 -15.13 -19.12 1.40
C HIS A 172 -14.16 -19.27 2.56
N THR A 173 -14.42 -20.24 3.43
CA THR A 173 -13.68 -20.44 4.69
C THR A 173 -12.33 -21.11 4.49
N ASN A 174 -11.30 -20.66 5.23
CA ASN A 174 -9.98 -21.30 5.29
C ASN A 174 -9.31 -21.56 3.91
N PRO A 175 -9.26 -20.59 2.99
CA PRO A 175 -8.63 -20.80 1.69
C PRO A 175 -7.13 -21.07 1.84
N THR A 176 -6.61 -21.94 0.96
CA THR A 176 -5.19 -22.33 0.90
C THR A 176 -4.55 -21.91 -0.40
N THR A 177 -3.24 -21.66 -0.35
CA THR A 177 -2.43 -21.36 -1.54
C THR A 177 -2.12 -22.63 -2.34
N SER A 178 -1.95 -22.47 -3.65
CA SER A 178 -1.45 -23.47 -4.59
C SER A 178 -0.04 -23.10 -5.06
N SER A 179 0.74 -24.10 -5.49
CA SER A 179 2.04 -23.86 -6.11
C SER A 179 1.89 -23.35 -7.55
N GLY A 180 2.80 -22.47 -7.96
CA GLY A 180 2.87 -21.91 -9.31
C GLY A 180 4.17 -21.15 -9.57
N ASP A 181 4.24 -20.42 -10.67
CA ASP A 181 5.47 -19.72 -11.08
C ASP A 181 5.90 -18.65 -10.07
N ASN A 182 7.10 -18.82 -9.53
CA ASN A 182 7.67 -18.02 -8.43
C ASN A 182 6.81 -17.99 -7.14
N ALA A 183 5.89 -18.95 -7.01
CA ALA A 183 4.94 -19.09 -5.91
C ALA A 183 5.01 -20.51 -5.31
N PRO A 184 6.06 -20.85 -4.53
CA PRO A 184 6.14 -22.11 -3.82
C PRO A 184 5.06 -22.18 -2.72
N SER A 185 4.36 -23.31 -2.61
CA SER A 185 3.34 -23.55 -1.59
C SER A 185 3.18 -25.04 -1.27
N ASN A 186 2.92 -25.36 0.00
CA ASN A 186 2.59 -26.70 0.48
C ASN A 186 1.08 -26.85 0.80
N GLY A 187 0.22 -25.99 0.25
CA GLY A 187 -1.18 -25.86 0.69
C GLY A 187 -1.33 -24.93 1.89
N ASP A 188 -0.43 -23.95 2.03
CA ASP A 188 -0.38 -23.05 3.19
C ASP A 188 -1.62 -22.13 3.23
N SER A 189 -2.23 -21.99 4.41
CA SER A 189 -3.42 -21.15 4.61
C SER A 189 -3.14 -19.69 4.25
N VAL A 190 -4.05 -19.09 3.48
CA VAL A 190 -4.01 -17.65 3.17
C VAL A 190 -4.18 -16.87 4.47
N GLN A 191 -3.26 -15.95 4.73
CA GLN A 191 -3.31 -15.07 5.89
C GLN A 191 -4.06 -13.77 5.56
N ARG A 192 -4.72 -13.20 6.57
CA ARG A 192 -5.26 -11.85 6.50
C ARG A 192 -4.11 -10.86 6.62
N ALA A 193 -4.07 -9.86 5.74
CA ALA A 193 -3.18 -8.70 5.84
C ALA A 193 -4.00 -7.42 5.75
N ALA A 194 -3.50 -6.34 6.34
CA ALA A 194 -4.03 -4.99 6.19
C ALA A 194 -2.98 -4.07 5.53
N GLU A 195 -3.38 -2.85 5.17
CA GLU A 195 -2.51 -1.81 4.62
C GLU A 195 -1.75 -2.23 3.34
N GLY A 196 -2.26 -3.18 2.55
CA GLY A 196 -1.59 -3.65 1.33
C GLY A 196 -2.18 -3.03 0.07
N ALA A 197 -1.36 -3.01 -0.98
CA ALA A 197 -1.71 -2.40 -2.25
C ALA A 197 -2.42 -3.42 -3.14
N GLY A 198 -3.75 -3.30 -3.29
CA GLY A 198 -4.54 -4.20 -4.15
C GLY A 198 -4.86 -3.64 -5.54
N ILE A 199 -5.16 -4.52 -6.49
CA ILE A 199 -5.77 -4.16 -7.79
C ILE A 199 -6.59 -5.33 -8.35
N SER A 200 -7.71 -5.02 -9.01
CA SER A 200 -8.52 -5.98 -9.78
C SER A 200 -8.06 -5.98 -11.24
N VAL A 201 -8.01 -7.15 -11.88
CA VAL A 201 -7.79 -7.31 -13.32
C VAL A 201 -8.83 -8.28 -13.90
N PRO A 202 -10.10 -7.86 -14.06
CA PRO A 202 -11.20 -8.72 -14.53
C PRO A 202 -10.95 -9.31 -15.93
N SER A 203 -10.21 -8.61 -16.80
CA SER A 203 -9.80 -9.07 -18.13
C SER A 203 -8.91 -10.32 -18.12
N LEU A 204 -8.18 -10.57 -17.02
CA LEU A 204 -7.41 -11.79 -16.79
C LEU A 204 -8.09 -12.77 -15.84
N GLY A 205 -9.19 -12.37 -15.20
CA GLY A 205 -9.81 -13.13 -14.12
C GLY A 205 -9.00 -13.17 -12.83
N ARG A 206 -8.27 -12.10 -12.50
CA ARG A 206 -7.33 -12.08 -11.36
C ARG A 206 -7.49 -10.86 -10.46
N GLY A 207 -7.33 -11.06 -9.15
CA GLY A 207 -7.07 -10.01 -8.17
C GLY A 207 -5.65 -10.14 -7.63
N PHE A 208 -4.99 -9.01 -7.39
CA PHE A 208 -3.63 -8.95 -6.83
C PHE A 208 -3.62 -8.13 -5.54
N TYR A 209 -2.80 -8.52 -4.57
CA TYR A 209 -2.56 -7.75 -3.33
C TYR A 209 -1.08 -7.84 -2.97
N PHE A 210 -0.41 -6.69 -2.90
CA PHE A 210 1.02 -6.57 -2.70
C PHE A 210 1.36 -5.93 -1.35
N GLY A 211 2.27 -6.56 -0.61
CA GLY A 211 2.74 -6.03 0.66
C GLY A 211 1.64 -6.03 1.73
N GLY A 212 1.57 -4.94 2.51
CA GLY A 212 0.77 -4.84 3.72
C GLY A 212 1.50 -5.37 4.95
N HIS A 213 0.78 -5.58 6.05
CA HIS A 213 1.32 -6.10 7.29
C HIS A 213 0.42 -7.20 7.92
N GLN A 214 0.98 -7.93 8.89
CA GLN A 214 0.24 -8.84 9.78
C GLN A 214 0.59 -8.59 11.24
N ASP A 215 -0.42 -8.54 12.12
CA ASP A 215 -0.28 -8.38 13.56
C ASP A 215 -1.50 -8.89 14.37
N GLY A 216 -1.62 -8.45 15.63
CA GLY A 216 -2.69 -8.82 16.56
C GLY A 216 -4.09 -8.31 16.22
N TYR A 217 -4.24 -7.43 15.22
CA TYR A 217 -5.52 -6.94 14.71
C TYR A 217 -5.87 -7.50 13.32
N THR A 218 -4.95 -8.22 12.66
CA THR A 218 -5.23 -8.94 11.41
C THR A 218 -5.34 -10.46 11.62
N THR A 219 -4.50 -11.04 12.48
CA THR A 219 -4.26 -12.49 12.50
C THR A 219 -4.79 -13.14 13.78
N GLU A 220 -5.64 -14.16 13.61
CA GLU A 220 -6.22 -14.93 14.72
C GLU A 220 -5.12 -15.54 15.62
N GLY A 221 -5.25 -15.36 16.93
CA GLY A 221 -4.31 -15.87 17.92
C GLY A 221 -2.94 -15.17 17.96
N TRP A 222 -2.71 -14.14 17.14
CA TRP A 222 -1.48 -13.36 17.20
C TRP A 222 -1.41 -12.53 18.50
N SER A 223 -0.27 -12.60 19.18
CA SER A 223 -0.08 -11.90 20.45
C SER A 223 0.22 -10.42 20.21
N GLN A 224 -0.53 -9.53 20.86
CA GLN A 224 -0.29 -8.08 20.87
C GLN A 224 1.11 -7.68 21.42
N SER A 225 1.83 -8.61 22.06
CA SER A 225 3.24 -8.43 22.47
C SER A 225 4.26 -8.73 21.36
N ILE A 226 3.82 -9.20 20.19
CA ILE A 226 4.65 -9.50 19.01
C ILE A 226 4.42 -8.40 17.99
N TYR A 227 5.48 -7.66 17.65
CA TYR A 227 5.44 -6.58 16.66
C TYR A 227 4.93 -7.06 15.30
N ARG A 228 4.23 -6.16 14.59
CA ARG A 228 3.76 -6.39 13.23
C ARG A 228 4.89 -6.76 12.28
N ILE A 229 4.62 -7.68 11.37
CA ILE A 229 5.52 -8.00 10.24
C ILE A 229 5.02 -7.29 9.00
N TYR A 230 5.92 -6.65 8.24
CA TYR A 230 5.62 -6.13 6.92
C TYR A 230 5.84 -7.22 5.87
N LEU A 231 5.09 -7.15 4.77
CA LEU A 231 5.13 -8.15 3.71
C LEU A 231 5.85 -7.60 2.47
N GLN A 232 6.51 -8.50 1.75
CA GLN A 232 7.12 -8.27 0.44
C GLN A 232 6.52 -9.19 -0.65
N SER A 233 5.53 -10.00 -0.27
CA SER A 233 4.84 -10.95 -1.13
C SER A 233 3.81 -10.27 -2.02
N LEU A 234 3.57 -10.86 -3.19
CA LEU A 234 2.43 -10.57 -4.04
C LEU A 234 1.47 -11.76 -3.97
N LEU A 235 0.33 -11.58 -3.31
CA LEU A 235 -0.75 -12.56 -3.33
C LEU A 235 -1.55 -12.36 -4.62
N GLU A 236 -1.78 -13.45 -5.36
CA GLU A 236 -2.67 -13.47 -6.53
C GLU A 236 -3.85 -14.40 -6.23
N PHE A 237 -5.06 -13.93 -6.55
CA PHE A 237 -6.30 -14.68 -6.50
C PHE A 237 -6.86 -14.82 -7.92
N THR A 238 -7.06 -16.05 -8.39
CA THR A 238 -7.76 -16.36 -9.64
C THR A 238 -9.25 -16.52 -9.35
N PHE A 239 -10.08 -15.72 -10.01
CA PHE A 239 -11.53 -15.74 -9.81
C PHE A 239 -12.15 -17.07 -10.28
N PRO A 240 -13.27 -17.51 -9.68
CA PRO A 240 -14.00 -18.71 -10.09
C PRO A 240 -14.27 -18.77 -11.60
N GLY A 241 -14.07 -19.93 -12.21
CA GLY A 241 -14.33 -20.14 -13.64
C GLY A 241 -13.25 -19.62 -14.61
N TYR A 242 -12.22 -18.90 -14.14
CA TYR A 242 -11.10 -18.46 -14.99
C TYR A 242 -9.94 -19.46 -14.99
N THR A 243 -9.23 -19.55 -16.11
CA THR A 243 -7.99 -20.33 -16.26
C THR A 243 -6.77 -19.50 -15.84
N ASN A 244 -5.77 -20.13 -15.22
CA ASN A 244 -4.48 -19.51 -14.93
C ASN A 244 -3.34 -20.50 -15.17
N ASP A 245 -2.61 -20.30 -16.26
CA ASP A 245 -1.51 -21.14 -16.72
C ASP A 245 -0.28 -21.11 -15.81
N GLN A 246 -0.16 -20.08 -14.96
CA GLN A 246 0.95 -19.92 -14.03
C GLN A 246 0.67 -20.51 -12.62
N VAL A 247 -0.47 -21.19 -12.46
CA VAL A 247 -0.86 -21.97 -11.28
C VAL A 247 -0.87 -23.45 -11.68
N TYR A 248 -0.01 -24.27 -11.08
CA TYR A 248 0.19 -25.65 -11.55
C TYR A 248 -1.03 -26.56 -11.33
N THR A 249 -1.91 -26.22 -10.39
CA THR A 249 -3.19 -26.93 -10.19
C THR A 249 -4.27 -26.53 -11.19
N LEU A 250 -4.06 -25.45 -11.96
CA LEU A 250 -4.95 -24.95 -13.01
C LEU A 250 -4.33 -25.09 -14.42
N ASP A 251 -3.27 -25.91 -14.56
CA ASP A 251 -2.61 -26.11 -15.83
C ASP A 251 -3.53 -26.77 -16.89
N SER A 252 -3.05 -26.79 -18.13
CA SER A 252 -3.72 -27.48 -19.25
C SER A 252 -5.15 -26.99 -19.56
N GLY A 253 -5.47 -25.74 -19.20
CA GLY A 253 -6.78 -25.11 -19.45
C GLY A 253 -7.84 -25.42 -18.39
N THR A 254 -7.43 -25.85 -17.20
CA THR A 254 -8.34 -26.05 -16.05
C THR A 254 -8.74 -24.71 -15.46
N THR A 255 -10.04 -24.54 -15.15
CA THR A 255 -10.57 -23.33 -14.52
C THR A 255 -10.54 -23.42 -13.00
N ALA A 256 -10.35 -22.28 -12.31
CA ALA A 256 -10.52 -22.19 -10.87
C ALA A 256 -11.92 -22.64 -10.42
N GLY A 257 -11.98 -23.27 -9.24
CA GLY A 257 -13.23 -23.77 -8.65
C GLY A 257 -14.11 -22.65 -8.10
N THR A 258 -15.20 -23.02 -7.43
CA THR A 258 -16.13 -22.07 -6.78
C THR A 258 -15.47 -21.19 -5.73
N ASP A 259 -14.40 -21.67 -5.09
CA ASP A 259 -13.62 -20.93 -4.09
C ASP A 259 -12.45 -20.14 -4.71
N GLY A 260 -12.40 -20.06 -6.04
CA GLY A 260 -11.29 -19.51 -6.81
C GLY A 260 -9.99 -20.31 -6.62
N ASN A 261 -8.85 -19.64 -6.75
CA ASN A 261 -7.54 -20.21 -6.39
C ASN A 261 -6.55 -19.12 -5.97
N TYR A 262 -5.78 -19.36 -4.91
CA TYR A 262 -4.71 -18.45 -4.49
C TYR A 262 -3.33 -18.99 -4.85
N ARG A 263 -2.40 -18.12 -5.25
CA ARG A 263 -0.95 -18.38 -5.18
C ARG A 263 -0.23 -17.20 -4.54
N ASN A 264 0.90 -17.46 -3.86
CA ASN A 264 1.65 -16.45 -3.13
C ASN A 264 3.06 -16.29 -3.71
N ILE A 265 3.28 -15.24 -4.49
CA ILE A 265 4.50 -14.99 -5.25
C ILE A 265 5.54 -14.32 -4.33
N THR A 266 6.63 -15.04 -4.07
CA THR A 266 7.62 -14.71 -3.03
C THR A 266 9.08 -14.69 -3.52
N VAL A 267 9.35 -15.21 -4.72
CA VAL A 267 10.71 -15.31 -5.29
C VAL A 267 10.81 -14.76 -6.73
N GLY A 268 9.85 -13.93 -7.14
CA GLY A 268 9.77 -13.39 -8.51
C GLY A 268 10.78 -12.26 -8.76
N GLY A 269 11.92 -12.58 -9.37
CA GLY A 269 12.91 -11.57 -9.80
C GLY A 269 13.52 -10.82 -8.62
N LEU A 270 13.30 -9.50 -8.56
CA LEU A 270 13.89 -8.65 -7.52
C LEU A 270 13.38 -8.92 -6.09
N GLN A 271 12.28 -9.66 -5.90
CA GLN A 271 11.75 -9.98 -4.55
C GLN A 271 12.79 -10.62 -3.60
N SER A 272 13.74 -11.40 -4.12
CA SER A 272 14.81 -12.01 -3.32
C SER A 272 16.09 -11.16 -3.22
N SER A 273 16.07 -9.93 -3.75
CA SER A 273 17.25 -9.07 -3.85
C SER A 273 17.30 -7.99 -2.78
N ALA A 274 18.51 -7.62 -2.35
CA ALA A 274 18.71 -6.53 -1.40
C ALA A 274 18.31 -5.18 -2.06
N GLY A 275 17.17 -4.62 -1.64
CA GLY A 275 16.62 -3.36 -2.18
C GLY A 275 15.19 -3.46 -2.73
N PHE A 276 14.59 -4.65 -2.72
CA PHE A 276 13.13 -4.79 -2.75
C PHE A 276 12.61 -4.61 -1.31
N THR A 277 11.66 -3.69 -1.11
CA THR A 277 11.19 -3.29 0.22
C THR A 277 9.92 -4.03 0.61
N GLU A 278 9.93 -4.66 1.77
CA GLU A 278 8.71 -4.92 2.54
C GLU A 278 8.00 -3.58 2.80
N ARG A 279 6.68 -3.52 2.55
CA ARG A 279 5.93 -2.27 2.69
C ARG A 279 4.44 -2.46 2.86
N ALA A 280 3.86 -1.59 3.67
CA ALA A 280 2.45 -1.29 3.79
C ALA A 280 2.15 0.08 3.17
N ASP A 281 0.87 0.44 3.11
CA ASP A 281 0.31 1.72 2.68
C ASP A 281 0.78 2.21 1.30
N GLY A 282 0.96 1.27 0.36
CA GLY A 282 1.33 1.53 -1.02
C GLY A 282 0.13 1.51 -1.97
N VAL A 283 0.38 1.73 -3.26
CA VAL A 283 -0.64 1.66 -4.33
C VAL A 283 -0.17 0.73 -5.44
N LEU A 284 -1.09 -0.06 -6.00
CA LEU A 284 -0.82 -1.02 -7.06
C LEU A 284 -1.70 -0.69 -8.28
N ILE A 285 -1.08 -0.55 -9.46
CA ILE A 285 -1.77 -0.10 -10.67
C ILE A 285 -1.50 -1.05 -11.82
N TYR A 286 -2.55 -1.57 -12.46
CA TYR A 286 -2.47 -2.42 -13.65
C TYR A 286 -2.35 -1.58 -14.93
N VAL A 287 -1.30 -1.81 -15.73
CA VAL A 287 -1.11 -1.20 -17.06
C VAL A 287 -1.20 -2.29 -18.13
N PRO A 288 -2.20 -2.26 -19.04
CA PRO A 288 -2.25 -3.17 -20.18
C PRO A 288 -1.23 -2.78 -21.27
N GLY A 289 -1.06 -3.64 -22.27
CA GLY A 289 -0.21 -3.35 -23.45
C GLY A 289 1.31 -3.50 -23.24
N PHE A 290 1.78 -3.67 -22.00
CA PHE A 290 3.17 -3.99 -21.67
C PHE A 290 3.31 -5.46 -21.25
N GLY A 291 4.10 -6.26 -21.97
CA GLY A 291 4.11 -7.71 -21.78
C GLY A 291 2.84 -8.38 -22.33
N GLU A 292 2.73 -9.70 -22.21
CA GLU A 292 1.60 -10.45 -22.83
C GLU A 292 0.30 -10.37 -22.02
N GLN A 293 0.39 -10.15 -20.71
CA GLN A 293 -0.76 -10.03 -19.80
C GLN A 293 -0.89 -8.62 -19.17
N GLY A 294 0.04 -7.70 -19.45
CA GLY A 294 0.15 -6.41 -18.77
C GLY A 294 1.20 -6.42 -17.64
N ILE A 295 1.41 -5.24 -17.04
CA ILE A 295 2.29 -5.05 -15.89
C ILE A 295 1.55 -4.47 -14.69
N LEU A 296 2.09 -4.67 -13.48
CA LEU A 296 1.69 -3.94 -12.29
C LEU A 296 2.77 -2.94 -11.89
N LEU A 297 2.39 -1.71 -11.53
CA LEU A 297 3.25 -0.71 -10.93
C LEU A 297 2.95 -0.64 -9.43
N ALA A 298 3.95 -0.91 -8.58
CA ALA A 298 3.81 -0.77 -7.13
C ALA A 298 4.49 0.53 -6.65
N LEU A 299 3.67 1.50 -6.26
CA LEU A 299 4.03 2.87 -5.90
C LEU A 299 3.93 3.10 -4.38
N ALA A 300 4.63 4.12 -3.88
CA ALA A 300 4.55 4.58 -2.48
C ALA A 300 4.77 3.47 -1.43
N GLY A 301 4.32 3.71 -0.20
CA GLY A 301 4.35 2.74 0.88
C GLY A 301 5.68 2.62 1.60
N GLY A 302 5.64 2.08 2.81
CA GLY A 302 6.80 1.95 3.69
C GLY A 302 6.60 1.00 4.87
N THR A 303 7.52 1.10 5.82
CA THR A 303 7.43 0.51 7.15
C THR A 303 7.42 1.65 8.17
N ASN A 304 7.21 1.35 9.45
CA ASN A 304 7.36 2.31 10.55
C ASN A 304 8.71 3.08 10.59
N THR A 305 9.75 2.65 9.86
CA THR A 305 11.07 3.31 9.85
C THR A 305 11.65 3.62 8.46
N THR A 306 11.08 3.10 7.37
CA THR A 306 11.62 3.21 6.00
C THR A 306 10.51 3.45 4.99
N TYR A 307 10.85 4.04 3.83
CA TYR A 307 9.90 4.29 2.76
C TYR A 307 10.46 3.83 1.42
N THR A 308 9.56 3.51 0.50
CA THR A 308 9.87 3.31 -0.91
C THR A 308 10.09 4.66 -1.58
N GLN A 309 11.15 4.77 -2.38
CA GLN A 309 11.48 6.01 -3.07
C GLN A 309 10.63 6.15 -4.33
N MET A 310 10.04 7.33 -4.54
CA MET A 310 9.18 7.60 -5.71
C MET A 310 9.97 7.78 -7.01
N ASN A 311 11.30 7.86 -6.94
CA ASN A 311 12.17 7.98 -8.12
C ASN A 311 12.51 6.65 -8.81
N ASN A 312 12.03 5.52 -8.29
CA ASN A 312 12.27 4.19 -8.85
C ASN A 312 11.11 3.24 -8.53
N ILE A 313 10.35 2.88 -9.56
CA ILE A 313 9.10 2.13 -9.44
C ILE A 313 9.38 0.63 -9.53
N ASP A 314 8.77 -0.15 -8.64
CA ASP A 314 8.73 -1.61 -8.79
C ASP A 314 7.69 -1.99 -9.84
N VAL A 315 8.12 -2.74 -10.86
CA VAL A 315 7.29 -3.14 -12.01
C VAL A 315 7.23 -4.67 -12.07
N TYR A 316 6.03 -5.24 -11.91
CA TYR A 316 5.80 -6.67 -12.05
C TYR A 316 5.34 -6.99 -13.48
N ASP A 317 6.04 -7.88 -14.17
CA ASP A 317 5.55 -8.52 -15.39
C ASP A 317 4.67 -9.71 -14.99
N ILE A 318 3.36 -9.60 -15.28
CA ILE A 318 2.40 -10.62 -14.90
C ILE A 318 2.69 -11.93 -15.65
N ALA A 319 2.91 -11.87 -16.96
CA ALA A 319 3.10 -13.05 -17.81
C ALA A 319 4.37 -13.84 -17.45
N ASN A 320 5.43 -13.14 -17.00
CA ASN A 320 6.69 -13.78 -16.57
C ASN A 320 6.80 -13.96 -15.04
N SER A 321 5.77 -13.63 -14.27
CA SER A 321 5.74 -13.68 -12.79
C SER A 321 6.98 -13.03 -12.12
N THR A 322 7.47 -11.91 -12.65
CA THR A 322 8.82 -11.39 -12.30
C THR A 322 8.81 -9.88 -12.03
N TRP A 323 9.44 -9.46 -10.93
CA TRP A 323 9.64 -8.05 -10.58
C TRP A 323 10.92 -7.45 -11.17
N TYR A 324 10.78 -6.22 -11.66
CA TYR A 324 11.79 -5.33 -12.20
C TYR A 324 11.73 -3.97 -11.48
N LYS A 325 12.70 -3.09 -11.76
CA LYS A 325 12.73 -1.70 -11.26
C LYS A 325 12.93 -0.74 -12.43
N GLN A 326 12.17 0.34 -12.45
CA GLN A 326 12.24 1.40 -13.46
C GLN A 326 12.42 2.76 -12.80
N SER A 327 13.57 3.39 -13.03
CA SER A 327 13.85 4.77 -12.61
C SER A 327 12.89 5.74 -13.30
N THR A 328 12.46 6.78 -12.58
CA THR A 328 11.63 7.85 -13.12
C THR A 328 12.44 9.10 -13.45
N SER A 329 11.81 10.01 -14.18
CA SER A 329 12.32 11.37 -14.45
C SER A 329 11.28 12.44 -14.05
N GLY A 330 11.60 13.73 -14.24
CA GLY A 330 10.73 14.85 -13.84
C GLY A 330 10.94 15.33 -12.40
N SER A 331 10.02 16.17 -11.90
CA SER A 331 9.91 16.45 -10.46
C SER A 331 9.35 15.20 -9.77
N VAL A 332 9.91 14.79 -8.63
CA VAL A 332 9.50 13.53 -7.97
C VAL A 332 8.66 13.86 -6.73
N PRO A 333 7.49 13.22 -6.52
CA PRO A 333 6.67 13.45 -5.33
C PRO A 333 7.43 13.10 -4.05
N ASN A 334 7.13 13.84 -2.98
CA ASN A 334 7.57 13.48 -1.64
C ASN A 334 7.16 12.05 -1.28
N ILE A 335 8.04 11.34 -0.58
CA ILE A 335 7.76 10.00 -0.04
C ILE A 335 6.53 10.05 0.87
N ARG A 336 5.66 9.05 0.71
CA ARG A 336 4.32 9.04 1.28
C ARG A 336 3.75 7.64 1.45
N VAL A 337 2.71 7.56 2.25
CA VAL A 337 1.92 6.36 2.53
C VAL A 337 0.42 6.68 2.42
N ASN A 338 -0.38 5.68 2.10
CA ASN A 338 -1.83 5.79 1.84
C ASN A 338 -2.26 6.94 0.91
N PRO A 339 -1.53 7.23 -0.20
CA PRO A 339 -2.15 7.95 -1.31
C PRO A 339 -3.17 7.03 -1.99
N CYS A 340 -4.03 7.61 -2.81
CA CYS A 340 -4.78 6.85 -3.81
C CYS A 340 -4.13 7.04 -5.19
N ALA A 341 -4.40 6.16 -6.15
CA ALA A 341 -4.19 6.49 -7.56
C ALA A 341 -5.17 5.77 -8.50
N VAL A 342 -5.38 6.35 -9.67
CA VAL A 342 -6.14 5.78 -10.80
C VAL A 342 -5.35 5.95 -12.10
N MET A 343 -5.79 5.37 -13.21
CA MET A 343 -5.15 5.56 -14.51
C MET A 343 -6.17 5.83 -15.61
N ALA A 344 -5.80 6.73 -16.53
CA ALA A 344 -6.47 6.90 -17.82
C ALA A 344 -5.50 6.58 -18.97
N ALA A 345 -6.01 5.90 -20.00
CA ALA A 345 -5.27 5.69 -21.25
C ALA A 345 -5.58 6.82 -22.25
N ALA A 346 -4.58 7.27 -23.02
CA ALA A 346 -4.81 8.14 -24.16
C ALA A 346 -5.83 7.51 -25.15
N PRO A 347 -6.66 8.28 -25.87
CA PRO A 347 -7.66 7.72 -26.78
C PRO A 347 -7.12 6.80 -27.89
N ASP A 348 -5.84 6.90 -28.27
CA ASP A 348 -5.16 5.99 -29.19
C ASP A 348 -4.30 4.91 -28.50
N GLY A 349 -4.26 4.89 -27.17
CA GLY A 349 -3.45 4.01 -26.34
C GLY A 349 -1.94 4.28 -26.36
N SER A 350 -1.47 5.39 -26.94
CA SER A 350 -0.05 5.74 -27.06
C SER A 350 0.61 6.15 -25.74
N SER A 351 -0.17 6.59 -24.75
CA SER A 351 0.30 6.86 -23.40
C SER A 351 -0.72 6.43 -22.34
N TYR A 352 -0.20 6.20 -21.14
CA TYR A 352 -0.97 5.83 -19.95
C TYR A 352 -0.59 6.78 -18.82
N ASN A 353 -1.58 7.42 -18.19
CA ASN A 353 -1.35 8.49 -17.23
C ASN A 353 -1.96 8.10 -15.89
N ILE A 354 -1.10 7.86 -14.90
CA ILE A 354 -1.48 7.46 -13.54
C ILE A 354 -1.59 8.71 -12.68
N TYR A 355 -2.79 9.00 -12.18
CA TYR A 355 -3.10 10.14 -11.33
C TYR A 355 -3.07 9.71 -9.88
N MET A 356 -2.18 10.28 -9.08
CA MET A 356 -2.00 9.99 -7.66
C MET A 356 -2.34 11.23 -6.83
N PHE A 357 -3.21 11.07 -5.82
CA PHE A 357 -3.65 12.17 -4.95
C PHE A 357 -3.42 11.86 -3.47
N GLY A 358 -2.87 12.85 -2.77
CA GLY A 358 -2.74 12.88 -1.32
C GLY A 358 -1.82 11.80 -0.74
N GLY A 359 -2.24 11.19 0.36
CA GLY A 359 -1.41 10.37 1.25
C GLY A 359 -0.82 11.20 2.39
N GLN A 360 0.04 10.60 3.22
CA GLN A 360 0.68 11.27 4.35
C GLN A 360 2.17 10.91 4.48
N SER A 361 2.92 11.67 5.29
CA SER A 361 4.19 11.21 5.84
C SER A 361 3.96 10.21 6.99
N LEU A 362 4.87 9.26 7.24
CA LEU A 362 4.93 8.46 8.47
C LEU A 362 5.80 9.09 9.56
N GLN A 363 6.62 10.10 9.21
CA GLN A 363 7.71 10.60 10.04
C GLN A 363 7.76 12.13 10.06
N PRO A 364 7.94 12.75 11.24
CA PRO A 364 8.09 12.12 12.56
C PRO A 364 6.78 11.49 13.07
N ALA A 365 6.87 10.29 13.65
CA ALA A 365 5.69 9.59 14.16
C ALA A 365 4.96 10.41 15.24
N GLY A 366 3.64 10.57 15.10
CA GLY A 366 2.81 11.44 15.95
C GLY A 366 2.74 12.91 15.49
N ALA A 367 3.40 13.25 14.39
CA ALA A 367 3.23 14.50 13.64
C ALA A 367 3.40 14.21 12.14
N GLN A 368 2.59 13.27 11.66
CA GLN A 368 2.34 13.01 10.26
C GLN A 368 1.70 14.25 9.62
N ASN A 369 2.01 14.49 8.35
CA ASN A 369 1.37 15.52 7.54
C ASN A 369 0.67 14.84 6.37
N GLU A 370 -0.63 15.04 6.23
CA GLU A 370 -1.41 14.70 5.05
C GLU A 370 -1.07 15.67 3.89
N TYR A 371 -1.07 15.14 2.67
CA TYR A 371 -0.80 15.89 1.45
C TYR A 371 -2.10 16.14 0.66
N GLU A 372 -2.15 17.27 -0.04
CA GLU A 372 -3.23 17.72 -0.93
C GLU A 372 -2.77 17.88 -2.39
N ASP A 373 -1.59 17.35 -2.72
CA ASP A 373 -0.98 17.45 -4.04
C ASP A 373 -1.46 16.35 -5.01
N MET A 374 -1.50 16.71 -6.30
CA MET A 374 -1.90 15.85 -7.41
C MET A 374 -0.70 15.62 -8.33
N TRP A 375 -0.40 14.36 -8.60
CA TRP A 375 0.74 13.93 -9.40
C TRP A 375 0.32 13.03 -10.55
N ILE A 376 0.96 13.19 -11.70
CA ILE A 376 0.79 12.31 -12.86
C ILE A 376 2.11 11.57 -13.12
N LEU A 377 2.09 10.24 -13.13
CA LEU A 377 3.15 9.41 -13.72
C LEU A 377 2.71 9.01 -15.12
N THR A 378 3.43 9.47 -16.15
CA THR A 378 3.10 9.14 -17.55
C THR A 378 4.01 8.04 -18.11
N LEU A 379 3.41 7.02 -18.72
CA LEU A 379 4.05 5.90 -19.41
C LEU A 379 3.87 6.05 -20.92
N PRO A 380 4.84 5.60 -21.75
CA PRO A 380 6.01 4.80 -21.39
C PRO A 380 7.24 5.58 -20.88
N SER A 381 7.17 6.91 -20.73
CA SER A 381 8.35 7.72 -20.37
C SER A 381 8.79 7.61 -18.89
N PHE A 382 7.93 7.10 -18.01
CA PHE A 382 8.13 7.10 -16.55
C PHE A 382 8.53 8.50 -16.03
N THR A 383 7.82 9.52 -16.50
CA THR A 383 8.03 10.91 -16.07
C THR A 383 6.95 11.29 -15.07
N TRP A 384 7.36 11.78 -13.90
CA TRP A 384 6.47 12.41 -12.94
C TRP A 384 6.25 13.88 -13.31
N ILE A 385 5.00 14.32 -13.13
CA ILE A 385 4.52 15.67 -13.41
C ILE A 385 3.68 16.10 -12.20
N GLU A 386 4.01 17.25 -11.63
CA GLU A 386 3.19 17.90 -10.59
C GLU A 386 2.08 18.71 -11.26
N VAL A 387 0.84 18.56 -10.79
CA VAL A 387 -0.30 19.34 -11.31
C VAL A 387 -0.38 20.68 -10.58
N ASP A 388 -0.46 21.78 -11.33
CA ASP A 388 -0.71 23.10 -10.75
C ASP A 388 -2.16 23.24 -10.27
N GLN A 389 -2.33 23.27 -8.95
CA GLN A 389 -3.61 23.44 -8.29
C GLN A 389 -3.80 24.83 -7.66
N SER A 390 -2.88 25.78 -7.91
CA SER A 390 -2.79 27.07 -7.21
C SER A 390 -4.02 27.99 -7.30
N ASN A 391 -4.92 27.75 -8.27
CA ASN A 391 -6.14 28.52 -8.50
C ASN A 391 -7.42 27.69 -8.32
N GLN A 392 -7.33 26.54 -7.63
CA GLN A 392 -8.41 25.57 -7.50
C GLN A 392 -8.96 25.46 -6.07
N SER A 393 -10.19 24.96 -5.92
CA SER A 393 -10.75 24.56 -4.63
C SER A 393 -10.32 23.13 -4.29
N VAL A 394 -9.06 22.95 -3.95
CA VAL A 394 -8.48 21.64 -3.63
C VAL A 394 -9.12 21.06 -2.35
N PRO A 395 -9.48 19.77 -2.31
CA PRO A 395 -9.88 19.10 -1.07
C PRO A 395 -8.72 19.09 -0.07
N TYR A 396 -9.04 19.24 1.23
CA TYR A 396 -8.03 19.13 2.28
C TYR A 396 -7.18 17.87 2.15
N GLY A 397 -5.91 18.01 2.51
CA GLY A 397 -4.94 16.93 2.51
C GLY A 397 -5.46 15.71 3.28
N ARG A 398 -5.29 14.52 2.68
CA ARG A 398 -5.92 13.31 3.19
C ARG A 398 -5.14 12.03 2.93
N SER A 399 -5.34 11.04 3.78
CA SER A 399 -4.84 9.67 3.58
C SER A 399 -5.90 8.63 3.89
N GLY A 400 -5.76 7.42 3.33
CA GLY A 400 -6.73 6.33 3.52
C GLY A 400 -8.07 6.54 2.80
N HIS A 401 -8.13 7.49 1.88
CA HIS A 401 -9.21 7.68 0.92
C HIS A 401 -9.10 6.68 -0.24
N THR A 402 -10.22 6.40 -0.89
CA THR A 402 -10.21 5.63 -2.15
C THR A 402 -10.36 6.56 -3.35
N CYS A 403 -9.72 6.21 -4.47
CA CYS A 403 -9.90 6.90 -5.74
C CYS A 403 -10.28 5.89 -6.83
N ASN A 404 -11.29 6.24 -7.60
CA ASN A 404 -11.91 5.39 -8.61
C ASN A 404 -12.10 6.22 -9.88
N VAL A 405 -12.03 5.59 -11.06
CA VAL A 405 -12.10 6.29 -12.36
C VAL A 405 -13.33 5.88 -13.13
N TRP A 406 -14.13 6.86 -13.57
CA TRP A 406 -15.23 6.64 -14.49
C TRP A 406 -15.44 7.88 -15.35
N ASP A 407 -15.80 7.69 -16.63
CA ASP A 407 -16.04 8.76 -17.61
C ASP A 407 -15.00 9.90 -17.57
N GLY A 408 -13.71 9.53 -17.56
CA GLY A 408 -12.57 10.46 -17.62
C GLY A 408 -12.38 11.31 -16.36
N GLN A 409 -13.14 11.05 -15.31
CA GLN A 409 -13.09 11.73 -14.03
C GLN A 409 -12.59 10.77 -12.94
N MET A 410 -11.82 11.29 -11.99
CA MET A 410 -11.46 10.59 -10.77
C MET A 410 -12.42 10.99 -9.66
N ILE A 411 -13.05 10.00 -9.03
CA ILE A 411 -13.91 10.14 -7.87
C ILE A 411 -13.08 9.79 -6.64
N VAL A 412 -12.92 10.74 -5.72
CA VAL A 412 -12.25 10.56 -4.42
C VAL A 412 -13.31 10.41 -3.33
N VAL A 413 -13.17 9.40 -2.47
CA VAL A 413 -14.10 9.13 -1.38
C VAL A 413 -13.37 9.04 -0.03
N GLY A 414 -13.85 9.81 0.93
CA GLY A 414 -13.40 9.81 2.31
C GLY A 414 -11.96 10.29 2.48
N GLY A 415 -11.31 9.72 3.50
CA GLY A 415 -9.94 10.01 3.90
C GLY A 415 -9.87 10.66 5.27
N TYR A 416 -8.84 10.30 6.03
CA TYR A 416 -8.49 10.98 7.27
C TYR A 416 -7.79 12.30 6.93
N VAL A 417 -8.28 13.41 7.52
CA VAL A 417 -7.87 14.81 7.25
C VAL A 417 -7.26 15.50 8.48
N GLY A 418 -6.65 14.71 9.38
CA GLY A 418 -6.09 15.22 10.63
C GLY A 418 -7.11 15.96 11.49
N THR A 419 -6.75 17.18 11.91
CA THR A 419 -7.61 18.08 12.72
C THR A 419 -8.14 19.29 11.95
N GLU A 420 -8.00 19.31 10.62
CA GLU A 420 -8.36 20.47 9.78
C GLU A 420 -9.87 20.71 9.72
N LEU A 421 -10.67 19.65 9.82
CA LEU A 421 -12.13 19.68 9.78
C LEU A 421 -12.74 19.10 11.05
N SER A 422 -13.90 19.64 11.43
CA SER A 422 -14.73 19.04 12.48
C SER A 422 -15.66 17.95 11.95
N CYS A 423 -16.03 18.01 10.67
CA CYS A 423 -16.91 17.06 9.99
C CYS A 423 -16.78 17.25 8.47
N GLU A 424 -16.89 16.18 7.68
CA GLU A 424 -16.84 16.18 6.21
C GLU A 424 -17.89 15.23 5.61
N THR A 425 -19.16 15.67 5.58
CA THR A 425 -20.25 14.96 4.91
C THR A 425 -20.55 15.62 3.55
N PRO A 426 -20.62 14.89 2.41
CA PRO A 426 -20.49 13.44 2.27
C PRO A 426 -19.04 12.92 2.10
N GLY A 427 -18.04 13.82 2.06
CA GLY A 427 -16.64 13.45 1.84
C GLY A 427 -16.40 12.81 0.46
N ILE A 428 -17.00 13.37 -0.60
CA ILE A 428 -16.84 12.90 -1.97
C ILE A 428 -16.43 14.07 -2.85
N TYR A 429 -15.38 13.88 -3.66
CA TYR A 429 -14.82 14.90 -4.54
C TYR A 429 -14.61 14.33 -5.95
N VAL A 430 -14.60 15.21 -6.95
CA VAL A 430 -14.47 14.83 -8.36
C VAL A 430 -13.38 15.67 -9.00
N PHE A 431 -12.48 15.02 -9.72
CA PHE A 431 -11.40 15.66 -10.47
C PHE A 431 -11.51 15.29 -11.95
N ASP A 432 -11.66 16.29 -12.81
CA ASP A 432 -11.58 16.16 -14.26
C ASP A 432 -10.11 15.92 -14.64
N MET A 433 -9.79 14.70 -15.06
CA MET A 433 -8.43 14.30 -15.39
C MET A 433 -7.93 14.87 -16.73
N SER A 434 -8.82 15.38 -17.59
CA SER A 434 -8.47 15.99 -18.88
C SER A 434 -8.10 17.47 -18.71
N ASN A 435 -8.92 18.22 -17.98
CA ASN A 435 -8.71 19.64 -17.69
C ASN A 435 -7.84 19.89 -16.44
N LEU A 436 -7.56 18.83 -15.66
CA LEU A 436 -6.82 18.87 -14.40
C LEU A 436 -7.45 19.78 -13.35
N GLN A 437 -8.77 19.74 -13.23
CA GLN A 437 -9.55 20.60 -12.33
C GLN A 437 -10.38 19.80 -11.33
N TRP A 438 -10.41 20.24 -10.07
CA TRP A 438 -11.46 19.86 -9.13
C TRP A 438 -12.80 20.47 -9.55
N VAL A 439 -13.84 19.66 -9.64
CA VAL A 439 -15.16 20.04 -10.13
C VAL A 439 -16.26 19.72 -9.12
N GLN A 440 -17.30 20.55 -9.11
CA GLN A 440 -18.42 20.44 -8.16
C GLN A 440 -19.49 19.42 -8.57
N GLN A 441 -19.34 18.79 -9.73
CA GLN A 441 -20.30 17.86 -10.32
C GLN A 441 -19.56 16.73 -11.04
N PHE A 442 -19.94 15.48 -10.77
CA PHE A 442 -19.60 14.35 -11.63
C PHE A 442 -20.57 14.33 -12.82
N THR A 443 -20.04 14.26 -14.04
CA THR A 443 -20.83 14.19 -15.27
C THR A 443 -20.76 12.79 -15.87
N ALA A 444 -21.90 12.13 -16.02
CA ALA A 444 -21.97 10.87 -16.77
C ALA A 444 -21.85 11.17 -18.28
N LEU A 445 -20.93 10.49 -18.95
CA LEU A 445 -20.62 10.67 -20.38
C LEU A 445 -20.92 9.40 -21.20
N SER A 446 -20.75 8.20 -20.61
CA SER A 446 -20.89 6.93 -21.33
C SER A 446 -22.31 6.71 -21.87
N PRO A 447 -22.50 6.40 -23.17
CA PRO A 447 -23.83 6.29 -23.76
C PRO A 447 -24.64 5.11 -23.22
N GLY A 448 -25.87 5.39 -22.78
CA GLY A 448 -26.68 4.53 -21.91
C GLY A 448 -27.05 5.25 -20.61
N THR A 449 -26.31 6.29 -20.27
CA THR A 449 -26.60 7.25 -19.19
C THR A 449 -27.59 8.33 -19.66
N ASP A 450 -28.44 8.76 -18.73
CA ASP A 450 -29.48 9.80 -18.81
C ASP A 450 -30.26 10.03 -20.14
N THR A 451 -31.54 9.63 -20.12
CA THR A 451 -32.58 10.14 -21.05
C THR A 451 -33.12 11.52 -20.61
N GLY A 452 -32.33 12.29 -19.84
CA GLY A 452 -32.66 13.62 -19.34
C GLY A 452 -32.14 14.72 -20.26
N SER A 453 -33.01 15.33 -21.06
CA SER A 453 -32.63 16.48 -21.89
C SER A 453 -32.17 17.68 -21.06
N SER A 454 -30.91 18.06 -21.22
CA SER A 454 -30.40 19.39 -20.85
C SER A 454 -30.01 20.17 -22.11
N ASP A 455 -30.99 20.81 -22.76
CA ASP A 455 -30.75 21.79 -23.82
C ASP A 455 -30.01 23.01 -23.25
N SER A 456 -28.67 23.01 -23.30
CA SER A 456 -27.85 24.16 -22.95
C SER A 456 -27.77 25.15 -24.12
N THR A 457 -28.86 25.90 -24.34
CA THR A 457 -28.89 26.98 -25.32
C THR A 457 -27.92 28.10 -24.91
N SER A 458 -26.80 28.22 -25.62
CA SER A 458 -25.80 29.28 -25.37
C SER A 458 -26.30 30.63 -25.90
N SER A 459 -26.91 31.43 -25.02
CA SER A 459 -27.39 32.77 -25.34
C SER A 459 -26.24 33.78 -25.46
N SER A 460 -25.61 33.85 -26.63
CA SER A 460 -24.72 34.98 -26.98
C SER A 460 -25.56 36.20 -27.37
N SER A 461 -25.47 37.26 -26.58
CA SER A 461 -26.18 38.51 -26.85
C SER A 461 -25.42 39.33 -27.90
N SER A 462 -26.03 39.48 -29.09
CA SER A 462 -25.63 40.54 -30.02
C SER A 462 -26.86 41.13 -30.72
N SER A 463 -26.81 42.44 -30.96
CA SER A 463 -27.92 43.27 -31.38
C SER A 463 -27.98 43.45 -32.90
N GLY A 464 -29.19 43.43 -33.48
CA GLY A 464 -29.42 44.11 -34.77
C GLY A 464 -30.40 43.44 -35.75
N ALA A 465 -31.48 44.17 -36.06
CA ALA A 465 -32.13 44.26 -37.37
C ALA A 465 -32.63 42.98 -38.10
N SER A 466 -33.94 42.74 -37.96
CA SER A 466 -34.90 42.55 -39.07
C SER A 466 -34.43 42.02 -40.45
N ALA A 467 -34.99 40.89 -40.92
CA ALA A 467 -36.01 40.88 -41.99
C ALA A 467 -36.50 39.47 -42.41
N SER A 468 -37.81 39.38 -42.66
CA SER A 468 -38.60 38.45 -43.50
C SER A 468 -37.93 37.28 -44.28
N ALA A 469 -38.48 36.09 -44.03
CA ALA A 469 -39.05 35.12 -44.99
C ALA A 469 -38.38 34.87 -46.37
N SER A 470 -38.14 33.59 -46.72
CA SER A 470 -39.14 32.80 -47.47
C SER A 470 -38.67 31.38 -47.85
N SER A 471 -39.66 30.52 -48.07
CA SER A 471 -39.63 29.15 -48.61
C SER A 471 -38.82 28.91 -49.90
N GLY A 472 -38.25 27.70 -50.06
CA GLY A 472 -37.77 27.20 -51.35
C GLY A 472 -37.42 25.69 -51.33
N SER A 473 -38.10 24.89 -52.16
CA SER A 473 -37.92 23.42 -52.28
C SER A 473 -37.36 23.02 -53.66
N GLY A 474 -36.71 21.86 -53.75
CA GLY A 474 -36.21 21.24 -54.99
C GLY A 474 -34.67 21.11 -55.01
N SER A 475 -34.05 19.95 -54.78
CA SER A 475 -34.04 18.65 -55.51
C SER A 475 -33.00 18.53 -56.63
N THR A 476 -32.19 17.46 -56.55
CA THR A 476 -31.49 16.73 -57.63
C THR A 476 -30.45 17.46 -58.51
N GLY A 477 -29.22 16.93 -58.54
CA GLY A 477 -28.21 17.28 -59.55
C GLY A 477 -26.85 16.59 -59.36
N THR A 478 -26.66 15.42 -59.96
CA THR A 478 -25.36 14.70 -59.99
C THR A 478 -24.47 15.21 -61.12
N ALA A 479 -23.25 15.67 -60.84
CA ALA A 479 -22.18 15.81 -61.85
C ALA A 479 -20.77 15.83 -61.23
N THR A 480 -19.82 15.14 -61.87
CA THR A 480 -18.41 15.02 -61.49
C THR A 480 -17.53 16.03 -62.25
N ALA A 481 -16.54 16.64 -61.58
CA ALA A 481 -15.38 17.26 -62.24
C ALA A 481 -14.16 17.39 -61.29
N LYS A 482 -12.95 17.18 -61.82
CA LYS A 482 -11.67 17.41 -61.15
C LYS A 482 -11.29 18.90 -61.19
N GLY A 483 -10.64 19.40 -60.14
CA GLY A 483 -9.96 20.71 -60.11
C GLY A 483 -9.06 20.82 -58.88
N SER A 484 -7.85 21.37 -59.03
CA SER A 484 -6.81 21.36 -58.00
C SER A 484 -6.62 22.71 -57.28
N SER A 485 -6.30 22.63 -55.99
CA SER A 485 -5.45 23.57 -55.22
C SER A 485 -5.76 25.08 -55.24
N SER A 486 -6.24 25.62 -54.11
CA SER A 486 -5.41 26.53 -53.30
C SER A 486 -5.99 26.81 -51.90
N THR A 487 -5.06 26.96 -50.97
CA THR A 487 -5.11 27.28 -49.54
C THR A 487 -6.10 28.37 -49.09
N SER A 488 -6.86 28.09 -48.02
CA SER A 488 -7.07 29.05 -46.93
C SER A 488 -7.50 28.32 -45.65
N SER A 489 -6.84 28.64 -44.54
CA SER A 489 -7.12 28.12 -43.20
C SER A 489 -8.44 28.67 -42.65
N ALA A 490 -9.35 27.79 -42.27
CA ALA A 490 -10.47 28.08 -41.39
C ALA A 490 -10.57 26.96 -40.36
N SER A 491 -10.61 27.33 -39.08
CA SER A 491 -10.92 26.40 -37.98
C SER A 491 -12.34 25.88 -38.18
N SER A 492 -12.49 24.62 -38.57
CA SER A 492 -13.79 23.98 -38.63
C SER A 492 -14.19 23.51 -37.23
N ASP A 493 -15.06 24.27 -36.57
CA ASP A 493 -15.75 23.84 -35.35
C ASP A 493 -16.46 22.51 -35.63
N PHE A 494 -15.93 21.41 -35.09
CA PHE A 494 -16.48 20.08 -35.30
C PHE A 494 -17.68 19.87 -34.37
N ASN A 495 -18.86 20.26 -34.85
CA ASN A 495 -20.11 20.01 -34.14
C ASN A 495 -20.52 18.53 -34.30
N SER A 496 -20.20 17.71 -33.29
CA SER A 496 -20.39 16.26 -33.29
C SER A 496 -21.84 15.85 -33.00
N THR A 497 -22.72 15.95 -34.00
CA THR A 497 -24.05 15.31 -33.92
C THR A 497 -23.93 13.81 -34.15
N GLY A 498 -24.40 12.99 -33.20
CA GLY A 498 -24.14 11.54 -33.11
C GLY A 498 -24.61 10.63 -34.26
N SER A 499 -25.19 11.19 -35.34
CA SER A 499 -25.53 10.47 -36.57
C SER A 499 -24.39 10.36 -37.59
N ASN A 500 -23.39 11.25 -37.51
CA ASN A 500 -22.38 11.42 -38.57
C ASN A 500 -20.93 11.13 -38.12
N ASN A 501 -20.72 10.65 -36.89
CA ASN A 501 -19.40 10.24 -36.40
C ASN A 501 -19.46 8.84 -35.76
N PRO A 502 -19.13 7.76 -36.48
CA PRO A 502 -19.15 6.38 -35.97
C PRO A 502 -17.97 6.07 -35.01
N LEU A 503 -17.26 7.08 -34.50
CA LEU A 503 -16.10 6.94 -33.60
C LEU A 503 -16.35 7.46 -32.17
N ASN A 504 -17.59 7.84 -31.78
CA ASN A 504 -17.91 8.27 -30.40
C ASN A 504 -18.30 7.14 -29.43
N GLN A 505 -18.05 5.90 -29.82
CA GLN A 505 -17.90 4.73 -28.95
C GLN A 505 -16.76 3.92 -29.56
N GLN A 506 -15.65 3.68 -28.85
CA GLN A 506 -14.62 2.82 -29.43
C GLN A 506 -15.07 1.35 -29.32
N PRO A 507 -15.13 0.59 -30.43
CA PRO A 507 -15.38 -0.86 -30.35
C PRO A 507 -14.28 -1.60 -29.56
N ALA A 508 -13.09 -0.99 -29.49
CA ALA A 508 -11.97 -1.45 -28.67
C ALA A 508 -12.16 -1.18 -27.16
N GLN A 509 -13.19 -0.45 -26.73
CA GLN A 509 -13.52 -0.23 -25.31
C GLN A 509 -14.65 -1.14 -24.80
N LEU A 510 -15.36 -1.84 -25.70
CA LEU A 510 -16.40 -2.80 -25.34
C LEU A 510 -15.80 -4.19 -25.12
N ALA A 511 -15.74 -4.63 -23.86
CA ALA A 511 -15.47 -6.03 -23.55
C ALA A 511 -16.51 -6.92 -24.25
N ASN A 512 -16.03 -7.86 -25.06
CA ASN A 512 -16.86 -8.87 -25.72
C ASN A 512 -16.12 -10.21 -25.73
N GLY A 513 -16.80 -11.30 -26.11
CA GLY A 513 -16.22 -12.65 -26.10
C GLY A 513 -14.99 -12.89 -26.99
N THR A 514 -14.49 -11.86 -27.69
CA THR A 514 -13.29 -11.90 -28.54
C THR A 514 -12.35 -10.69 -28.37
N SER A 515 -12.68 -9.72 -27.53
CA SER A 515 -11.86 -8.52 -27.28
C SER A 515 -11.97 -8.11 -25.82
N PRO A 516 -10.86 -7.86 -25.10
CA PRO A 516 -10.89 -7.53 -23.68
C PRO A 516 -11.46 -6.15 -23.35
N GLY A 517 -11.89 -5.39 -24.38
CA GLY A 517 -12.17 -3.98 -24.23
C GLY A 517 -10.90 -3.17 -24.01
N GLY A 518 -11.11 -1.94 -23.59
CA GLY A 518 -10.09 -0.94 -23.28
C GLY A 518 -10.34 -0.48 -21.87
N MET A 519 -9.40 0.30 -21.29
CA MET A 519 -9.47 0.55 -19.85
C MET A 519 -10.79 1.19 -19.42
N GLU A 520 -11.47 0.50 -18.49
CA GLU A 520 -12.72 0.94 -17.88
C GLU A 520 -12.56 2.35 -17.30
N GLY A 521 -13.58 3.18 -17.44
CA GLY A 521 -13.57 4.57 -16.99
C GLY A 521 -12.75 5.57 -17.81
N SER A 522 -12.01 5.16 -18.84
CA SER A 522 -11.30 6.11 -19.75
C SER A 522 -12.21 6.74 -20.83
N TYR A 523 -13.53 6.55 -20.78
CA TYR A 523 -14.46 7.20 -21.73
C TYR A 523 -14.47 8.72 -21.53
N GLY A 524 -14.49 9.51 -22.60
CA GLY A 524 -14.45 10.98 -22.53
C GLY A 524 -13.11 11.59 -22.10
N TYR A 525 -12.13 10.79 -21.66
CA TYR A 525 -10.78 11.26 -21.32
C TYR A 525 -10.02 11.78 -22.54
N THR A 526 -9.27 12.86 -22.34
CA THR A 526 -8.27 13.36 -23.30
C THR A 526 -6.95 13.66 -22.60
N VAL A 527 -5.84 13.54 -23.32
CA VAL A 527 -4.50 13.75 -22.75
C VAL A 527 -4.33 15.24 -22.38
N PRO A 528 -4.01 15.59 -21.12
CA PRO A 528 -3.86 16.98 -20.70
C PRO A 528 -2.68 17.68 -21.37
N GLN A 529 -2.77 19.00 -21.54
CA GLN A 529 -1.71 19.79 -22.18
C GLN A 529 -0.35 19.64 -21.48
N VAL A 530 -0.30 19.62 -20.14
CA VAL A 530 0.95 19.42 -19.39
C VAL A 530 1.61 18.06 -19.65
N VAL A 531 0.82 17.03 -19.99
CA VAL A 531 1.35 15.71 -20.40
C VAL A 531 1.85 15.79 -21.84
N ILE A 532 1.09 16.41 -22.75
CA ILE A 532 1.46 16.63 -24.15
C ILE A 532 2.77 17.42 -24.26
N ASP A 533 2.98 18.43 -23.40
CA ASP A 533 4.21 19.24 -23.37
C ASP A 533 5.46 18.42 -22.99
N ILE A 534 5.28 17.30 -22.28
CA ILE A 534 6.36 16.41 -21.83
C ILE A 534 6.61 15.25 -22.81
N ILE A 535 5.56 14.61 -23.34
CA ILE A 535 5.69 13.41 -24.21
C ILE A 535 5.41 13.67 -25.70
N GLY A 536 4.96 14.86 -26.07
CA GLY A 536 4.46 15.21 -27.40
C GLY A 536 3.09 14.60 -27.72
N GLY A 537 2.64 14.77 -28.96
CA GLY A 537 1.32 14.32 -29.40
C GLY A 537 0.26 15.42 -29.34
N ASN A 538 -0.97 15.05 -29.00
CA ASN A 538 -2.13 15.92 -28.85
C ASN A 538 -3.18 15.29 -27.91
N ALA A 539 -4.33 15.94 -27.72
CA ALA A 539 -5.40 15.50 -26.81
C ALA A 539 -5.95 14.08 -27.09
N SER A 540 -5.86 13.59 -28.33
CA SER A 540 -6.25 12.23 -28.72
C SER A 540 -5.11 11.20 -28.62
N GLY A 541 -3.91 11.62 -28.22
CA GLY A 541 -2.71 10.79 -28.14
C GLY A 541 -1.62 11.15 -29.16
N GLY A 542 -0.94 10.15 -29.73
CA GLY A 542 0.22 10.33 -30.60
C GLY A 542 1.51 10.64 -29.84
N ALA A 543 1.70 10.10 -28.63
CA ALA A 543 2.88 10.33 -27.81
C ALA A 543 4.18 10.01 -28.58
N THR A 544 5.12 10.97 -28.59
CA THR A 544 6.39 10.88 -29.32
C THR A 544 7.56 10.38 -28.45
N VAL A 545 7.47 10.55 -27.12
CA VAL A 545 8.42 9.99 -26.15
C VAL A 545 7.95 8.59 -25.77
N THR A 546 8.41 7.59 -26.51
CA THR A 546 7.94 6.20 -26.41
C THR A 546 8.80 5.31 -25.50
N ALA A 547 9.70 5.88 -24.69
CA ALA A 547 10.58 5.13 -23.78
C ALA A 547 11.04 5.99 -22.58
N PRO A 548 11.47 5.38 -21.46
CA PRO A 548 12.03 6.12 -20.33
C PRO A 548 13.39 6.76 -20.64
N VAL A 549 13.71 7.84 -19.92
CA VAL A 549 15.03 8.50 -19.98
C VAL A 549 16.16 7.53 -19.58
N GLU A 550 15.99 6.85 -18.45
CA GLU A 550 16.86 5.77 -18.01
C GLU A 550 16.31 4.44 -18.53
N THR A 551 16.96 3.87 -19.54
CA THR A 551 16.50 2.65 -20.23
C THR A 551 16.32 1.49 -19.24
N ALA A 552 15.16 0.82 -19.33
CA ALA A 552 14.86 -0.37 -18.54
C ALA A 552 15.99 -1.41 -18.64
N THR A 553 16.47 -1.89 -17.49
CA THR A 553 17.57 -2.87 -17.43
C THR A 553 17.12 -4.32 -17.68
N GLY A 554 15.80 -4.55 -17.77
CA GLY A 554 15.19 -5.84 -18.08
C GLY A 554 13.66 -5.75 -18.17
N GLY A 555 13.02 -6.90 -18.37
CA GLY A 555 11.56 -7.02 -18.38
C GLY A 555 10.89 -6.50 -19.66
N PRO A 556 9.55 -6.39 -19.67
CA PRO A 556 8.78 -6.06 -20.87
C PRO A 556 9.14 -4.66 -21.40
N LEU A 557 9.44 -3.73 -20.49
CA LEU A 557 9.92 -2.38 -20.79
C LEU A 557 11.24 -2.35 -21.56
N ALA A 558 12.15 -3.31 -21.33
CA ALA A 558 13.43 -3.39 -22.04
C ALA A 558 13.32 -3.98 -23.45
N THR A 559 12.22 -4.68 -23.77
CA THR A 559 12.03 -5.28 -25.10
C THR A 559 11.63 -4.26 -26.16
N GLY A 560 11.18 -3.06 -25.76
CA GLY A 560 10.96 -1.92 -26.66
C GLY A 560 9.96 -2.15 -27.80
N LYS A 561 9.06 -3.14 -27.69
CA LYS A 561 8.05 -3.39 -28.71
C LYS A 561 7.05 -2.21 -28.75
N PRO A 562 6.91 -1.50 -29.88
CA PRO A 562 5.89 -0.46 -30.00
C PRO A 562 4.51 -1.07 -29.85
N ILE A 563 3.62 -0.43 -29.09
CA ILE A 563 2.25 -0.91 -28.95
C ILE A 563 1.57 -0.78 -30.32
N THR A 564 1.14 -1.92 -30.87
CA THR A 564 0.54 -1.97 -32.20
C THR A 564 -0.98 -2.05 -32.06
N TYR A 565 -1.64 -0.89 -32.08
CA TYR A 565 -3.09 -0.83 -32.16
C TYR A 565 -3.55 -0.92 -33.61
N THR A 566 -4.52 -1.78 -33.89
CA THR A 566 -5.13 -1.87 -35.23
C THR A 566 -6.30 -0.90 -35.30
N VAL A 567 -6.08 0.28 -35.88
CA VAL A 567 -7.14 1.26 -36.08
C VAL A 567 -7.94 0.86 -37.32
N THR A 568 -9.20 0.46 -37.14
CA THR A 568 -10.11 0.21 -38.26
C THR A 568 -10.84 1.52 -38.59
N GLN A 569 -10.56 2.09 -39.76
CA GLN A 569 -11.22 3.31 -40.20
C GLN A 569 -12.69 3.07 -40.58
N PRO A 570 -13.56 4.10 -40.61
CA PRO A 570 -14.99 3.98 -40.94
C PRO A 570 -15.33 3.37 -42.32
N ASN A 571 -14.34 3.19 -43.19
CA ASN A 571 -14.44 2.53 -44.49
C ASN A 571 -14.12 1.01 -44.44
N GLY A 572 -13.86 0.44 -43.25
CA GLY A 572 -13.44 -0.95 -43.06
C GLY A 572 -11.97 -1.23 -43.37
N ALA A 573 -11.15 -0.21 -43.63
CA ALA A 573 -9.71 -0.37 -43.81
C ALA A 573 -9.02 -0.47 -42.44
N THR A 574 -8.38 -1.60 -42.19
CA THR A 574 -7.44 -1.78 -41.08
C THR A 574 -6.14 -1.06 -41.38
N VAL A 575 -5.79 -0.04 -40.60
CA VAL A 575 -4.47 0.58 -40.61
C VAL A 575 -3.69 0.08 -39.40
N THR A 576 -2.60 -0.63 -39.67
CA THR A 576 -1.61 -1.01 -38.66
C THR A 576 -0.62 0.13 -38.52
N GLU A 577 -0.87 1.04 -37.58
CA GLU A 577 0.10 2.06 -37.21
C GLU A 577 1.13 1.43 -36.25
N THR A 578 2.36 1.24 -36.75
CA THR A 578 3.51 0.95 -35.89
C THR A 578 4.28 2.25 -35.69
N SER A 579 4.27 2.77 -34.46
CA SER A 579 5.10 3.91 -34.07
C SER A 579 6.58 3.53 -34.22
N THR A 580 7.14 3.86 -35.38
CA THR A 580 8.53 3.64 -35.74
C THR A 580 9.33 4.91 -35.45
N PRO A 581 10.54 4.81 -34.85
CA PRO A 581 11.39 5.97 -34.64
C PRO A 581 11.63 6.72 -35.96
N GLY A 582 11.34 8.01 -35.97
CA GLY A 582 11.02 8.77 -37.19
C GLY A 582 12.10 8.72 -38.28
N SER A 583 11.70 8.31 -39.48
CA SER A 583 12.49 8.52 -40.70
C SER A 583 12.31 9.96 -41.20
N GLY A 584 13.17 10.86 -40.72
CA GLY A 584 13.28 12.20 -41.30
C GLY A 584 13.76 12.13 -42.74
N THR A 585 12.99 12.67 -43.68
CA THR A 585 13.32 12.74 -45.11
C THR A 585 14.46 13.74 -45.38
N GLY A 586 15.69 13.30 -45.12
CA GLY A 586 16.92 14.03 -45.46
C GLY A 586 17.33 13.81 -46.92
N THR A 587 17.14 14.82 -47.77
CA THR A 587 17.54 14.79 -49.19
C THR A 587 19.05 14.59 -49.34
N SER A 588 19.46 13.60 -50.13
CA SER A 588 20.87 13.30 -50.40
C SER A 588 21.53 14.38 -51.27
N THR A 589 22.59 15.01 -50.74
CA THR A 589 23.53 15.79 -51.55
C THR A 589 24.95 15.38 -51.19
N SER A 590 25.71 14.92 -52.17
CA SER A 590 27.08 14.41 -51.99
C SER A 590 28.12 15.53 -52.04
N SER A 591 28.99 15.62 -51.03
CA SER A 591 30.27 16.33 -51.16
C SER A 591 31.37 15.66 -50.32
N SER A 592 32.50 15.38 -50.97
CA SER A 592 33.70 14.76 -50.39
C SER A 592 34.52 15.74 -49.53
N GLY A 593 35.14 15.27 -48.44
CA GLY A 593 36.27 16.00 -47.85
C GLY A 593 36.73 15.58 -46.45
N GLY A 594 37.99 15.10 -46.36
CA GLY A 594 38.90 15.47 -45.27
C GLY A 594 38.72 14.82 -43.89
N GLY A 595 39.58 13.84 -43.57
CA GLY A 595 39.56 13.12 -42.30
C GLY A 595 39.87 13.94 -41.04
N GLY A 596 39.37 13.42 -39.92
CA GLY A 596 39.51 14.01 -38.57
C GLY A 596 38.98 13.06 -37.48
N GLY A 597 39.40 11.80 -37.49
CA GLY A 597 38.96 10.81 -36.50
C GLY A 597 39.55 11.07 -35.09
N PRO A 598 38.79 10.88 -33.99
CA PRO A 598 39.33 11.03 -32.64
C PRO A 598 40.44 10.01 -32.35
N ASN A 599 41.46 10.41 -31.59
CA ASN A 599 42.57 9.53 -31.21
C ASN A 599 42.14 8.50 -30.16
N ILE A 600 41.50 7.41 -30.59
CA ILE A 600 41.00 6.31 -29.75
C ILE A 600 42.08 5.79 -28.79
N ALA A 601 43.34 5.72 -29.24
CA ALA A 601 44.47 5.31 -28.41
C ALA A 601 44.69 6.21 -27.16
N ALA A 602 44.47 7.53 -27.27
CA ALA A 602 44.63 8.45 -26.15
C ALA A 602 43.49 8.31 -25.12
N ILE A 603 42.26 8.06 -25.58
CA ILE A 603 41.08 7.86 -24.73
C ILE A 603 41.24 6.56 -23.92
N VAL A 604 41.65 5.47 -24.56
CA VAL A 604 41.87 4.17 -23.89
C VAL A 604 42.98 4.27 -22.83
N VAL A 605 44.09 4.97 -23.12
CA VAL A 605 45.14 5.22 -22.11
C VAL A 605 44.61 6.06 -20.94
N GLY A 606 43.82 7.10 -21.21
CA GLY A 606 43.19 7.93 -20.16
C GLY A 606 42.28 7.13 -19.23
N VAL A 607 41.44 6.24 -19.76
CA VAL A 607 40.55 5.38 -18.96
C VAL A 607 41.35 4.37 -18.12
N ILE A 608 42.38 3.75 -18.67
CA ILE A 608 43.25 2.82 -17.93
C ILE A 608 43.97 3.56 -16.78
N CYS A 609 44.51 4.75 -17.03
CA CYS A 609 45.10 5.59 -15.97
C CYS A 609 44.09 6.00 -14.90
N GLY A 610 42.85 6.33 -15.28
CA GLY A 610 41.76 6.65 -14.35
C GLY A 610 41.39 5.48 -13.44
N ILE A 611 41.21 4.28 -14.01
CA ILE A 611 40.90 3.07 -13.23
C ILE A 611 42.06 2.73 -12.28
N LEU A 612 43.31 2.81 -12.75
CA LEU A 612 44.49 2.60 -11.89
C LEU A 612 44.57 3.64 -10.76
N PHE A 613 44.21 4.90 -11.01
CA PHE A 613 44.15 5.93 -9.97
C PHE A 613 43.10 5.58 -8.89
N PHE A 614 41.88 5.19 -9.28
CA PHE A 614 40.86 4.77 -8.31
C PHE A 614 41.26 3.52 -7.52
N VAL A 615 41.93 2.54 -8.14
CA VAL A 615 42.49 1.36 -7.44
C VAL A 615 43.56 1.78 -6.43
N VAL A 616 44.46 2.71 -6.78
CA VAL A 616 45.46 3.25 -5.85
C VAL A 616 44.81 4.02 -4.69
N CYS A 617 43.79 4.83 -4.96
CA CYS A 617 43.02 5.52 -3.91
C CYS A 617 42.31 4.54 -2.97
N TYR A 618 41.70 3.47 -3.50
CA TYR A 618 41.05 2.43 -2.69
C TYR A 618 42.07 1.68 -1.82
N LEU A 619 43.21 1.28 -2.38
CA LEU A 619 44.29 0.63 -1.62
C LEU A 619 44.89 1.55 -0.56
N ALA A 620 45.04 2.85 -0.84
CA ALA A 620 45.48 3.84 0.13
C ALA A 620 44.46 4.02 1.28
N PHE A 621 43.16 4.02 0.97
CA PHE A 621 42.08 4.06 1.95
C PHE A 621 42.06 2.80 2.83
N CYS A 622 42.15 1.60 2.25
CA CYS A 622 42.29 0.35 3.01
C CYS A 622 43.55 0.36 3.88
N ALA A 623 44.67 0.91 3.39
CA ALA A 623 45.91 1.03 4.18
C ALA A 623 45.78 2.03 5.33
N TYR A 624 45.02 3.11 5.16
CA TYR A 624 44.69 4.06 6.23
C TYR A 624 43.83 3.40 7.32
N VAL A 625 42.72 2.74 6.95
CA VAL A 625 41.84 2.03 7.89
C VAL A 625 42.61 0.93 8.63
N TYR A 626 43.43 0.17 7.91
CA TYR A 626 44.31 -0.85 8.49
C TYR A 626 45.29 -0.29 9.53
N ARG A 627 45.97 0.83 9.21
CA ARG A 627 46.89 1.49 10.15
C ARG A 627 46.17 2.01 11.41
N LYS A 628 44.95 2.54 11.26
CA LYS A 628 44.10 2.96 12.38
C LYS A 628 43.70 1.77 13.27
N GLN A 629 43.20 0.67 12.70
CA GLN A 629 42.88 -0.53 13.46
C GLN A 629 44.10 -1.13 14.18
N LEU A 630 45.27 -1.14 13.53
CA LEU A 630 46.51 -1.64 14.14
C LEU A 630 46.99 -0.78 15.32
N GLN A 631 46.69 0.53 15.34
CA GLN A 631 46.97 1.40 16.48
C GLN A 631 46.05 1.09 17.67
N LEU A 632 44.74 0.98 17.43
CA LEU A 632 43.75 0.64 18.46
C LEU A 632 44.02 -0.75 19.06
N TYR A 633 44.32 -1.74 18.22
CA TYR A 633 44.71 -3.09 18.68
C TYR A 633 45.95 -3.05 19.58
N LYS A 634 46.99 -2.30 19.21
CA LYS A 634 48.19 -2.14 20.06
C LYS A 634 47.89 -1.47 21.40
N GLN A 635 47.04 -0.45 21.43
CA GLN A 635 46.60 0.18 22.67
C GLN A 635 45.79 -0.78 23.55
N HIS A 636 44.89 -1.59 22.97
CA HIS A 636 44.13 -2.61 23.70
C HIS A 636 45.03 -3.73 24.26
N VAL A 637 46.01 -4.21 23.50
CA VAL A 637 47.00 -5.20 23.97
C VAL A 637 47.91 -4.62 25.05
N GLU A 638 48.30 -3.35 24.95
CA GLU A 638 49.09 -2.69 25.98
C GLU A 638 48.28 -2.46 27.27
N MET A 639 47.00 -2.09 27.18
CA MET A 639 46.10 -1.95 28.32
C MET A 639 45.82 -3.29 29.01
N SER A 640 45.56 -4.36 28.25
CA SER A 640 45.30 -5.69 28.83
C SER A 640 46.55 -6.27 29.51
N GLN A 641 47.75 -6.05 28.95
CA GLN A 641 49.01 -6.42 29.61
C GLN A 641 49.29 -5.59 30.88
N ARG A 642 48.89 -4.31 30.93
CA ARG A 642 49.01 -3.48 32.15
C ARG A 642 48.02 -3.92 33.24
N GLN A 643 46.77 -4.26 32.87
CA GLN A 643 45.80 -4.87 33.80
C GLN A 643 46.30 -6.22 34.35
N ALA A 644 46.88 -7.08 33.52
CA ALA A 644 47.44 -8.36 33.94
C ALA A 644 48.65 -8.23 34.90
N ARG A 645 49.33 -7.08 34.91
CA ARG A 645 50.42 -6.76 35.86
C ARG A 645 49.94 -6.06 37.14
N GLY A 646 48.66 -5.74 37.26
CA GLY A 646 48.08 -5.14 38.47
C GLY A 646 48.48 -3.69 38.76
N GLU A 647 49.00 -2.96 37.77
CA GLU A 647 49.35 -1.53 37.94
C GLU A 647 48.09 -0.65 37.95
N LYS A 648 48.04 0.30 38.89
CA LYS A 648 46.95 1.29 38.96
C LYS A 648 47.10 2.33 37.85
N VAL A 649 46.06 2.45 37.02
CA VAL A 649 45.99 3.42 35.91
C VAL A 649 45.95 4.86 36.46
N PRO A 650 46.81 5.78 36.00
CA PRO A 650 46.72 7.20 36.33
C PRO A 650 45.57 7.88 35.55
N ALA A 651 44.92 8.86 36.16
CA ALA A 651 43.81 9.59 35.53
C ALA A 651 44.26 10.40 34.31
N ILE A 652 43.47 10.38 33.24
CA ILE A 652 43.66 11.20 32.05
C ILE A 652 43.23 12.66 32.38
N PRO A 653 44.12 13.67 32.24
CA PRO A 653 43.71 15.06 32.39
C PRO A 653 42.86 15.48 31.18
N GLY A 654 41.62 15.92 31.39
CA GLY A 654 40.80 16.45 30.29
C GLY A 654 39.29 16.20 30.33
N LEU A 655 38.70 15.76 31.44
CA LEU A 655 37.25 15.83 31.61
C LEU A 655 36.90 16.26 33.04
N LEU A 656 36.31 17.44 33.17
CA LEU A 656 35.94 18.02 34.47
C LEU A 656 34.74 17.28 35.05
N GLY A 657 34.98 16.51 36.10
CA GLY A 657 33.94 16.13 37.05
C GLY A 657 33.81 17.18 38.15
N THR A 658 32.57 17.52 38.51
CA THR A 658 32.26 18.09 39.84
C THR A 658 31.08 17.34 40.43
N ASP A 659 31.35 16.14 40.93
CA ASP A 659 30.57 15.53 42.00
C ASP A 659 31.41 15.52 43.27
N SER A 660 30.84 15.98 44.38
CA SER A 660 31.13 15.39 45.69
C SER A 660 30.05 15.74 46.73
N PRO A 661 29.68 14.79 47.60
CA PRO A 661 28.41 14.85 48.32
C PRO A 661 28.55 15.46 49.73
N LYS A 662 27.41 15.86 50.30
CA LYS A 662 27.23 15.96 51.76
C LYS A 662 25.98 15.21 52.20
N SER A 663 26.14 14.41 53.25
CA SER A 663 25.10 13.60 53.89
C SER A 663 24.13 14.45 54.71
N SER A 664 22.83 14.15 54.60
CA SER A 664 21.93 13.91 55.74
C SER A 664 20.55 13.41 55.27
N SER A 665 19.91 12.55 56.08
CA SER A 665 18.46 12.22 56.18
C SER A 665 17.53 12.50 54.97
N ASP A 666 16.71 11.57 54.48
CA ASP A 666 15.88 10.64 55.27
C ASP A 666 15.35 9.41 54.45
N ARG A 667 14.52 8.57 55.09
CA ARG A 667 13.78 7.39 54.56
C ARG A 667 12.96 7.63 53.27
N ALA A 668 12.41 6.63 52.57
CA ALA A 668 12.71 5.19 52.32
C ALA A 668 11.55 4.56 51.50
N ARG A 669 11.85 3.55 50.66
CA ARG A 669 10.92 2.57 50.04
C ARG A 669 9.78 3.08 49.14
N LEU A 670 9.89 2.76 47.85
CA LEU A 670 9.03 1.87 47.02
C LEU A 670 9.72 1.86 45.62
N GLY A 671 9.77 0.81 44.80
CA GLY A 671 8.73 -0.16 44.46
C GLY A 671 8.53 -0.02 42.95
N ALA A 672 9.15 -0.87 42.14
CA ALA A 672 9.28 -0.66 40.69
C ALA A 672 8.07 -1.19 39.90
N GLN A 673 7.52 -0.36 39.01
CA GLN A 673 6.77 -0.77 37.81
C GLN A 673 7.03 0.24 36.67
N PRO A 674 7.09 -0.20 35.40
CA PRO A 674 7.14 0.69 34.24
C PRO A 674 5.74 1.22 33.89
N ALA A 675 5.67 2.48 33.47
CA ALA A 675 4.41 3.16 33.16
C ALA A 675 4.07 3.10 31.66
N TRP A 676 2.78 2.90 31.37
CA TRP A 676 2.17 3.16 30.07
C TRP A 676 1.03 4.18 30.25
N VAL A 677 0.77 4.93 29.17
CA VAL A 677 -0.43 5.74 28.86
C VAL A 677 -0.55 7.17 29.44
N GLN A 678 -0.80 8.07 28.47
CA GLN A 678 -1.44 9.40 28.51
C GLN A 678 -0.78 10.62 29.19
N SER A 679 -0.69 11.68 28.38
CA SER A 679 -1.28 12.97 28.75
C SER A 679 -1.72 13.75 27.51
N GLU A 680 -3.02 13.97 27.35
CA GLU A 680 -3.54 15.17 26.68
C GLU A 680 -3.27 16.43 27.53
N SER A 681 -3.72 17.57 27.01
CA SER A 681 -3.97 18.84 27.72
C SER A 681 -2.74 19.75 27.93
N ALA A 682 -2.86 21.08 27.91
CA ALA A 682 -4.04 21.93 27.78
C ALA A 682 -3.67 23.30 27.18
N SER A 683 -4.68 24.07 26.77
CA SER A 683 -4.58 25.53 26.90
C SER A 683 -5.85 26.12 27.53
N GLN A 684 -5.75 26.55 28.79
CA GLN A 684 -6.11 27.90 29.25
C GLN A 684 -5.82 28.12 30.74
N ARG A 685 -5.51 29.37 31.07
CA ARG A 685 -5.35 29.92 32.42
C ARG A 685 -6.74 30.46 32.89
N THR A 686 -7.06 30.82 34.13
CA THR A 686 -6.27 31.16 35.33
C THR A 686 -7.19 31.22 36.57
N GLY A 687 -6.65 30.96 37.77
CA GLY A 687 -7.01 31.70 39.00
C GLY A 687 -8.06 31.11 39.95
N GLY A 688 -7.78 31.22 41.26
CA GLY A 688 -8.75 30.97 42.35
C GLY A 688 -8.20 30.10 43.49
N ALA A 689 -7.57 30.72 44.50
CA ALA A 689 -7.12 30.02 45.71
C ALA A 689 -8.25 29.86 46.74
N TYR A 690 -8.21 28.81 47.57
CA TYR A 690 -8.61 28.88 48.99
C TYR A 690 -7.97 27.76 49.83
N SER A 691 -7.92 27.95 51.15
CA SER A 691 -7.01 27.29 52.09
C SER A 691 -7.69 26.53 53.24
N GLY A 692 -7.01 25.50 53.78
CA GLY A 692 -7.23 24.94 55.13
C GLY A 692 -7.60 23.44 55.15
N GLY A 693 -7.16 22.63 56.11
CA GLY A 693 -6.19 22.86 57.18
C GLY A 693 -6.29 21.84 58.34
N GLN A 694 -5.15 21.31 58.81
CA GLN A 694 -4.96 20.53 60.06
C GLN A 694 -5.72 19.16 60.11
N THR A 695 -5.44 18.15 60.97
CA THR A 695 -4.68 18.01 62.23
C THR A 695 -3.93 16.64 62.36
N SER A 696 -3.00 16.59 63.34
CA SER A 696 -2.25 15.46 63.97
C SER A 696 -3.06 14.18 64.36
N SER A 697 -2.50 13.02 64.80
CA SER A 697 -1.33 12.82 65.70
C SER A 697 -0.76 11.36 65.84
N SER A 698 0.47 11.28 66.42
CA SER A 698 1.02 10.26 67.37
C SER A 698 1.37 8.80 66.99
N GLY A 699 2.62 8.37 67.28
CA GLY A 699 3.12 6.97 67.39
C GLY A 699 3.18 6.45 68.85
N PRO A 700 4.18 5.64 69.32
CA PRO A 700 5.42 5.10 68.73
C PRO A 700 5.41 3.53 68.65
N GLY A 701 6.46 2.67 68.75
CA GLY A 701 7.91 2.77 69.05
C GLY A 701 8.66 1.40 69.16
N ALA A 702 9.84 1.39 69.81
CA ALA A 702 10.70 0.24 70.26
C ALA A 702 11.58 -0.55 69.24
N ALA A 703 12.70 -1.12 69.72
CA ALA A 703 13.88 -1.54 68.92
C ALA A 703 14.78 -2.63 69.59
N SER A 704 15.91 -2.98 68.92
CA SER A 704 17.06 -3.86 69.33
C SER A 704 16.88 -5.40 69.21
N GLY A 705 17.89 -6.23 68.89
CA GLY A 705 19.27 -5.98 68.39
C GLY A 705 20.20 -7.25 68.44
N ASN A 706 21.28 -7.29 67.62
CA ASN A 706 22.49 -8.19 67.70
C ASN A 706 22.31 -9.75 67.65
N THR A 707 23.26 -10.64 67.28
CA THR A 707 24.68 -10.57 66.81
C THR A 707 25.14 -11.86 66.07
N SER A 708 26.18 -11.74 65.20
CA SER A 708 27.29 -12.68 64.89
C SER A 708 27.12 -14.14 64.39
N GLY A 709 27.66 -14.41 63.19
CA GLY A 709 28.85 -15.29 63.02
C GLY A 709 28.71 -16.71 62.39
N GLY A 710 29.57 -17.06 61.41
CA GLY A 710 30.03 -18.46 61.24
C GLY A 710 29.98 -19.20 59.88
N SER A 711 30.67 -18.69 58.85
CA SER A 711 31.43 -19.41 57.78
C SER A 711 31.00 -20.76 57.12
N ALA A 712 31.21 -20.79 55.78
CA ALA A 712 31.60 -21.91 54.90
C ALA A 712 30.56 -22.93 54.37
N GLY A 713 30.66 -23.27 53.07
CA GLY A 713 30.16 -24.57 52.57
C GLY A 713 29.48 -24.67 51.19
N GLY A 714 30.05 -24.06 50.13
CA GLY A 714 29.85 -24.35 48.69
C GLY A 714 28.60 -25.10 48.15
N TYR A 715 27.90 -24.45 47.21
CA TYR A 715 27.09 -25.13 46.19
C TYR A 715 27.62 -24.84 44.78
N GLN A 716 27.62 -25.87 43.92
CA GLN A 716 28.22 -25.85 42.59
C GLN A 716 27.39 -25.05 41.58
N SER A 717 28.06 -24.27 40.74
CA SER A 717 27.46 -23.64 39.57
C SER A 717 27.45 -24.60 38.38
N VAL A 718 26.25 -25.00 37.94
CA VAL A 718 26.03 -25.50 36.58
C VAL A 718 25.20 -24.46 35.86
N ARG A 719 25.86 -23.55 35.13
CA ARG A 719 25.21 -22.66 34.18
C ARG A 719 25.23 -23.33 32.80
N ARG A 720 24.06 -23.44 32.17
CA ARG A 720 23.91 -23.41 30.70
C ARG A 720 23.35 -22.04 30.31
N GLU A 721 23.64 -21.65 29.08
CA GLU A 721 23.60 -20.25 28.64
C GLU A 721 22.23 -19.78 28.17
N SER A 722 21.97 -18.49 28.36
CA SER A 722 21.28 -17.63 27.38
C SER A 722 21.76 -16.18 27.60
N ASP A 723 21.94 -15.45 26.51
CA ASP A 723 21.93 -13.99 26.39
C ASP A 723 22.96 -13.16 27.19
N GLN A 724 24.17 -13.09 26.64
CA GLN A 724 24.88 -11.81 26.57
C GLN A 724 25.16 -11.42 25.11
N SER A 725 24.54 -10.30 24.72
CA SER A 725 24.85 -9.43 23.58
C SER A 725 26.18 -9.70 22.86
N SER A 726 26.09 -9.98 21.55
CA SER A 726 27.18 -10.31 20.64
C SER A 726 28.11 -9.14 20.27
N THR A 727 28.61 -8.41 21.28
CA THR A 727 29.50 -7.24 21.11
C THR A 727 30.96 -7.50 21.48
N ASN A 728 31.27 -8.63 22.14
CA ASN A 728 32.65 -8.99 22.48
C ASN A 728 33.33 -9.93 21.46
N ASP A 729 32.58 -10.47 20.49
CA ASP A 729 33.05 -11.45 19.49
C ASP A 729 33.58 -10.77 18.19
N LEU A 730 34.13 -9.57 18.31
CA LEU A 730 34.64 -8.78 17.17
C LEU A 730 36.12 -8.43 17.27
N MET A 731 36.78 -8.90 18.33
CA MET A 731 38.22 -8.84 18.57
C MET A 731 38.74 -10.21 19.06
N ASP A 732 38.14 -11.31 18.60
CA ASP A 732 38.49 -12.65 19.05
C ASP A 732 39.86 -13.09 18.49
N GLY A 733 40.89 -12.95 19.33
CA GLY A 733 42.20 -13.58 19.23
C GLY A 733 43.14 -13.23 18.06
N HIS A 734 42.62 -12.66 16.96
CA HIS A 734 43.35 -12.56 15.70
C HIS A 734 43.81 -11.13 15.38
N GLU A 735 45.10 -11.00 15.03
CA GLU A 735 45.66 -9.74 14.56
C GLU A 735 44.91 -9.27 13.29
N PRO A 736 44.57 -7.97 13.17
CA PRO A 736 43.96 -7.46 11.96
C PRO A 736 44.92 -7.68 10.78
N THR A 737 44.40 -8.21 9.67
CA THR A 737 45.17 -8.40 8.43
C THR A 737 44.71 -7.41 7.36
N PHE A 738 45.67 -6.92 6.57
CA PHE A 738 45.37 -6.00 5.47
C PHE A 738 44.38 -6.59 4.44
N VAL A 739 44.48 -7.91 4.19
CA VAL A 739 43.56 -8.65 3.30
C VAL A 739 42.14 -8.67 3.85
N GLY A 740 41.95 -8.81 5.17
CA GLY A 740 40.62 -8.72 5.79
C GLY A 740 39.96 -7.35 5.61
N VAL A 741 40.74 -6.26 5.76
CA VAL A 741 40.27 -4.88 5.52
C VAL A 741 39.94 -4.63 4.05
N LEU A 742 40.71 -5.22 3.13
CA LEU A 742 40.50 -5.12 1.68
C LEU A 742 39.18 -5.76 1.22
N LEU A 743 38.82 -6.91 1.81
CA LEU A 743 37.63 -7.69 1.47
C LEU A 743 36.35 -7.18 2.15
N ASN A 744 36.44 -6.56 3.33
CA ASN A 744 35.27 -6.14 4.12
C ASN A 744 35.41 -4.73 4.76
N PRO A 745 35.68 -3.66 3.99
CA PRO A 745 36.01 -2.34 4.53
C PRO A 745 34.91 -1.72 5.41
N ARG A 746 33.62 -1.98 5.10
CA ARG A 746 32.47 -1.51 5.90
C ARG A 746 32.44 -2.11 7.32
N ARG A 747 32.89 -3.35 7.51
CA ARG A 747 32.98 -3.99 8.84
C ARG A 747 34.13 -3.39 9.64
N SER A 748 35.26 -3.10 8.99
CA SER A 748 36.42 -2.44 9.62
C SER A 748 36.17 -0.99 10.02
N LEU A 749 35.46 -0.20 9.21
CA LEU A 749 35.11 1.20 9.52
C LEU A 749 34.24 1.35 10.78
N ARG A 750 33.33 0.40 11.04
CA ARG A 750 32.50 0.39 12.27
C ARG A 750 33.32 0.22 13.56
N VAL A 751 34.54 -0.31 13.47
CA VAL A 751 35.48 -0.41 14.61
C VAL A 751 36.23 0.90 14.82
N VAL A 752 36.61 1.60 13.73
CA VAL A 752 37.40 2.85 13.81
C VAL A 752 36.56 4.07 14.22
N ASN A 753 35.26 4.08 13.91
CA ASN A 753 34.35 5.20 14.22
C ASN A 753 33.67 5.09 15.61
N ARG A 754 34.16 4.22 16.51
CA ARG A 754 33.53 3.94 17.82
C ARG A 754 34.46 4.19 19.03
N ASP A 755 35.67 4.69 18.78
CA ASP A 755 36.64 5.22 19.75
C ASP A 755 36.85 6.74 19.53
#